data_AF-A0A3M2EUZ3-F1
#
_entry.id   AF-A0A3M2EUZ3-F1
#
_cell.length_a   1.000
_cell.length_b   1.000
_cell.length_c   1.000
_cell.angle_alpha   90.00
_cell.angle_beta   90.00
_cell.angle_gamma   90.00
#
_symmetry.space_group_name_H-M   'P 1'
#
loop_
_entity.id
_entity.type
_entity.pdbx_description
1 polymer ?
#
loop_
_entity_poly.entity_id
_entity_poly.type
_entity_poly.pdbx_seq_one_letter_code
_entity_poly.pdbx_strand_id
1 'polypeptide(L)'
;MKWRPRKRSRTVWGPISSRLNAWRKHAGCEGGSKRGRRGPRPGMDPHQQYILPKSLELYLKLANYPILSNTIRDRMREVLFTRGGMSEEEFEKEVLEKAIRSQRREGLVNPVAEEPPDVWQERLRRVRNQLTDFHFATRFSRDAVDEIIREVLEKRRPETIPLLGFNPELAPWDLLFKQAERYEAMPEPQRSAYVHHLKEIIVVIIKAMISDQLAYVGIAREFFTIQDLKEIRRRRYGRGRIGGKAAGMLLAYTILRRALVSLESSATLSFRIPESFFIGSDVNYEFYSLNDFHPYLSQKYKSREEQEREYPAIVERFQKARFPEYIVAHLRELLQNLGTRPLIVRSSSLLEDNFGMAFAGKYDSYFCPNQGSPDENLRSLLDAVKRVYASVLSPDALAYRKNKGLLDYDERMAVLIQAVEGERYDRYYFPFAAGVAFSRNPFRWTRRIRSQDGFLRIVAGLGTRAVNRVDRDYPRLVALSHPALRPERTVERIRKYSQHLIDVIDCHENTLKTLPIREVLGADYPFLRKLAVREKDKLLRLLPLNLSNLPPDSLVFTLDPLLKNKDLISCFRTMLKTIEKHYERPVDMEFALHVSPRRNGRSSIRDDPITLTILQCRPLSRRHETHVKLPADLPENRILFRTCGAVPHGTVSGIRWIALVEPRAYSAIQAPEIRFEIARAVGRLNRLLEKRRFLLMGPGRWGTSNPDLGVKVTYADIFNAAALVEIGYGNQKSAPELSFGTHFFQDLVEENIFPIPLLPDEPGSFLNETFLRESRNRLDDISPRDASLASILKVIDLEESKNELNIVLDAYREEGVAFFCPKQ
;
A
#
# COMPACT_ATOMS: atom_id res chain seq x y z
N MET A 1 -4.23 57.56 27.15
CA MET A 1 -5.26 57.82 26.12
C MET A 1 -5.87 56.46 25.73
N LYS A 2 -6.98 56.02 26.37
CA LYS A 2 -8.40 56.19 25.95
C LYS A 2 -8.64 55.67 24.52
N TRP A 3 -9.52 54.71 24.18
CA TRP A 3 -10.75 54.17 24.80
C TRP A 3 -11.17 52.81 24.14
N ARG A 4 -11.85 51.93 24.89
CA ARG A 4 -12.76 50.84 24.43
C ARG A 4 -14.23 51.33 24.61
N PRO A 5 -15.33 50.55 24.37
CA PRO A 5 -15.78 49.69 23.25
C PRO A 5 -17.30 49.85 22.90
N ARG A 6 -17.86 49.10 21.92
CA ARG A 6 -19.25 48.53 21.82
C ARG A 6 -19.46 47.95 20.40
N LYS A 7 -20.35 47.00 20.06
CA LYS A 7 -20.95 45.74 20.57
C LYS A 7 -21.90 45.25 19.44
N ARG A 8 -22.13 43.92 19.32
CA ARG A 8 -23.20 43.20 18.55
C ARG A 8 -22.89 42.93 17.05
N SER A 9 -23.23 41.78 16.44
CA SER A 9 -24.00 40.58 16.82
C SER A 9 -23.66 39.38 15.92
N ARG A 10 -23.88 38.17 16.46
CA ARG A 10 -23.83 36.85 15.81
C ARG A 10 -24.85 36.68 14.67
N THR A 11 -24.45 35.96 13.61
CA THR A 11 -25.29 35.10 12.74
C THR A 11 -24.32 34.20 11.95
N VAL A 12 -24.05 32.96 12.35
CA VAL A 12 -24.78 31.71 12.02
C VAL A 12 -25.03 31.55 10.51
N TRP A 13 -24.09 30.90 9.82
CA TRP A 13 -24.33 30.26 8.52
C TRP A 13 -24.54 28.76 8.77
N GLY A 14 -25.81 28.35 8.78
CA GLY A 14 -26.24 26.96 8.66
C GLY A 14 -26.82 26.72 7.26
N PRO A 15 -26.70 25.51 6.70
CA PRO A 15 -27.04 25.22 5.32
C PRO A 15 -28.55 25.29 5.03
N ILE A 16 -28.86 25.82 3.84
CA ILE A 16 -30.20 25.94 3.26
C ILE A 16 -30.70 24.52 2.90
N SER A 17 -31.32 23.83 3.87
CA SER A 17 -32.09 22.60 3.62
C SER A 17 -33.42 22.54 4.37
N SER A 18 -33.89 23.65 4.95
CA SER A 18 -35.10 23.69 5.79
C SER A 18 -36.20 24.68 5.34
N ARG A 19 -36.18 25.16 4.09
CA ARG A 19 -37.22 26.08 3.54
C ARG A 19 -38.13 25.48 2.45
N LEU A 20 -38.23 24.15 2.37
CA LEU A 20 -39.17 23.46 1.48
C LEU A 20 -40.39 22.85 2.20
N ASN A 21 -40.54 23.03 3.52
CA ASN A 21 -41.66 22.50 4.31
C ASN A 21 -42.67 23.54 4.82
N ALA A 22 -42.64 24.78 4.33
CA ALA A 22 -43.53 25.86 4.79
C ALA A 22 -44.72 26.17 3.86
N TRP A 23 -45.00 25.34 2.85
CA TRP A 23 -46.17 25.51 1.95
C TRP A 23 -47.19 24.35 2.00
N ARG A 24 -47.03 23.41 2.95
CA ARG A 24 -47.92 22.25 3.13
C ARG A 24 -48.76 22.25 4.41
N LYS A 25 -48.87 23.39 5.12
CA LYS A 25 -49.60 23.52 6.40
C LYS A 25 -50.69 24.62 6.44
N HIS A 26 -51.34 24.88 5.30
CA HIS A 26 -52.58 25.70 5.26
C HIS A 26 -53.68 25.00 4.46
N ALA A 27 -53.91 23.73 4.76
CA ALA A 27 -55.14 23.02 4.44
C ALA A 27 -55.59 22.27 5.70
N GLY A 28 -56.62 22.78 6.38
CA GLY A 28 -57.24 22.09 7.50
C GLY A 28 -58.02 22.98 8.49
N CYS A 29 -59.34 22.88 8.38
CA CYS A 29 -60.38 23.05 9.42
C CYS A 29 -61.06 24.42 9.66
N GLU A 30 -62.33 24.44 9.24
CA GLU A 30 -63.55 24.72 10.01
C GLU A 30 -63.86 26.12 10.60
N GLY A 31 -65.05 26.61 10.24
CA GLY A 31 -65.74 27.73 10.90
C GLY A 31 -66.86 28.31 10.03
N GLY A 32 -68.08 27.79 10.15
CA GLY A 32 -69.23 28.20 9.34
C GLY A 32 -69.97 29.45 9.82
N SER A 33 -70.61 30.16 8.87
CA SER A 33 -71.88 30.88 9.09
C SER A 33 -72.57 31.17 7.75
N LYS A 34 -73.90 31.04 7.76
CA LYS A 34 -74.84 30.95 6.64
C LYS A 34 -75.13 32.31 5.98
N ARG A 35 -75.25 32.35 4.64
CA ARG A 35 -76.47 32.74 3.87
C ARG A 35 -76.12 32.99 2.39
N GLY A 36 -76.92 32.40 1.49
CA GLY A 36 -76.98 32.80 0.07
C GLY A 36 -76.91 31.64 -0.93
N ARG A 37 -77.99 30.85 -1.04
CA ARG A 37 -78.18 29.88 -2.14
C ARG A 37 -78.25 30.61 -3.49
N ARG A 38 -77.33 30.33 -4.40
CA ARG A 38 -77.57 30.34 -5.85
C ARG A 38 -76.97 29.05 -6.42
N GLY A 39 -77.79 28.33 -7.20
CA GLY A 39 -77.50 26.97 -7.68
C GLY A 39 -76.27 26.86 -8.59
N PRO A 40 -75.84 25.64 -8.91
CA PRO A 40 -74.64 25.40 -9.70
C PRO A 40 -74.86 25.85 -11.16
N ARG A 41 -73.97 26.69 -11.68
CA ARG A 41 -73.83 26.91 -13.12
C ARG A 41 -73.17 25.65 -13.72
N PRO A 42 -73.70 25.05 -14.79
CA PRO A 42 -73.07 23.93 -15.44
C PRO A 42 -71.96 24.40 -16.37
N GLY A 43 -70.81 23.70 -16.35
CA GLY A 43 -69.78 23.80 -17.40
C GLY A 43 -68.44 24.35 -16.92
N MET A 44 -67.59 23.48 -16.38
CA MET A 44 -66.13 23.63 -16.51
C MET A 44 -65.48 22.24 -16.45
N ASP A 45 -64.95 21.83 -17.60
CA ASP A 45 -64.22 20.59 -17.87
C ASP A 45 -62.85 20.60 -17.16
N PRO A 46 -62.39 19.53 -16.47
CA PRO A 46 -61.08 19.50 -15.81
C PRO A 46 -59.86 19.46 -16.74
N HIS A 47 -60.04 19.51 -18.07
CA HIS A 47 -58.94 19.42 -19.05
C HIS A 47 -58.66 20.71 -19.83
N GLN A 48 -58.63 21.88 -19.19
CA GLN A 48 -57.96 23.04 -19.79
C GLN A 48 -56.43 22.91 -19.63
N GLN A 49 -55.78 22.27 -20.61
CA GLN A 49 -54.34 22.40 -20.82
C GLN A 49 -53.99 23.88 -20.91
N TYR A 50 -53.16 24.38 -19.98
CA TYR A 50 -52.58 25.71 -20.08
C TYR A 50 -51.66 25.75 -21.31
N ILE A 51 -52.15 26.30 -22.43
CA ILE A 51 -51.33 26.54 -23.61
C ILE A 51 -50.39 27.69 -23.28
N LEU A 52 -49.13 27.37 -22.99
CA LEU A 52 -48.08 28.38 -22.79
C LEU A 52 -47.94 29.24 -24.06
N PRO A 53 -47.80 30.58 -23.94
CA PRO A 53 -47.51 31.44 -25.08
C PRO A 53 -46.24 30.97 -25.81
N LYS A 54 -46.28 30.92 -27.15
CA LYS A 54 -45.17 30.42 -27.98
C LYS A 54 -43.82 31.08 -27.67
N SER A 55 -43.82 32.36 -27.31
CA SER A 55 -42.62 33.10 -26.92
C SER A 55 -42.01 32.62 -25.60
N LEU A 56 -42.83 32.23 -24.62
CA LEU A 56 -42.36 31.69 -23.35
C LEU A 56 -41.83 30.27 -23.50
N GLU A 57 -42.50 29.46 -24.32
CA GLU A 57 -42.03 28.11 -24.69
C GLU A 57 -40.66 28.17 -25.37
N LEU A 58 -40.49 29.08 -26.34
CA LEU A 58 -39.21 29.35 -27.00
C LEU A 58 -38.12 29.80 -26.01
N TYR A 59 -38.45 30.73 -25.12
CA TYR A 59 -37.52 31.21 -24.10
C TYR A 59 -37.03 30.06 -23.19
N LEU A 60 -37.94 29.22 -22.69
CA LEU A 60 -37.60 28.06 -21.85
C LEU A 60 -36.76 27.03 -22.63
N LYS A 61 -37.02 26.87 -23.92
CA LYS A 61 -36.25 25.97 -24.78
C LYS A 61 -34.81 26.46 -24.99
N LEU A 62 -34.62 27.75 -25.25
CA LEU A 62 -33.30 28.35 -25.39
C LEU A 62 -32.53 28.38 -24.06
N ALA A 63 -33.22 28.42 -22.91
CA ALA A 63 -32.60 28.33 -21.59
C ALA A 63 -31.87 26.99 -21.35
N ASN A 64 -32.27 25.91 -22.03
CA ASN A 64 -31.58 24.62 -21.99
C ASN A 64 -30.23 24.64 -22.74
N TYR A 65 -29.93 25.71 -23.48
CA TYR A 65 -28.70 25.88 -24.26
C TYR A 65 -27.97 27.18 -23.85
N PRO A 66 -27.56 27.37 -22.59
CA PRO A 66 -27.14 28.67 -22.06
C PRO A 66 -25.99 29.32 -22.85
N ILE A 67 -25.02 28.52 -23.30
CA ILE A 67 -23.88 28.99 -24.11
C ILE A 67 -24.25 29.21 -25.57
N LEU A 68 -25.03 28.30 -26.17
CA LEU A 68 -25.38 28.33 -27.59
C LEU A 68 -26.57 29.24 -27.91
N SER A 69 -27.31 29.69 -26.89
CA SER A 69 -28.52 30.48 -27.05
C SER A 69 -28.27 31.80 -27.81
N ASN A 70 -27.07 32.37 -27.73
CA ASN A 70 -26.71 33.54 -28.53
C ASN A 70 -26.55 33.17 -30.01
N THR A 71 -25.75 32.15 -30.31
CA THR A 71 -25.54 31.66 -31.70
C THR A 71 -26.84 31.18 -32.35
N ILE A 72 -27.72 30.53 -31.58
CA ILE A 72 -29.05 30.12 -32.06
C ILE A 72 -29.89 31.36 -32.39
N ARG A 73 -29.86 32.41 -31.54
CA ARG A 73 -30.56 33.67 -31.81
C ARG A 73 -29.99 34.43 -33.00
N ASP A 74 -28.68 34.40 -33.22
CA ASP A 74 -28.05 34.99 -34.40
C ASP A 74 -28.59 34.32 -35.67
N ARG A 75 -28.64 32.98 -35.68
CA ARG A 75 -29.21 32.21 -36.79
C ARG A 75 -30.72 32.45 -36.95
N MET A 76 -31.45 32.58 -35.85
CA MET A 76 -32.87 32.96 -35.89
C MET A 76 -33.08 34.33 -36.54
N ARG A 77 -32.18 35.30 -36.31
CA ARG A 77 -32.24 36.62 -36.96
C ARG A 77 -31.96 36.52 -38.46
N GLU A 78 -30.96 35.75 -38.87
CA GLU A 78 -30.71 35.49 -40.31
C GLU A 78 -31.95 34.90 -40.99
N VAL A 79 -32.64 33.97 -40.34
CA VAL A 79 -33.89 33.37 -40.86
C VAL A 79 -35.04 34.38 -40.84
N LEU A 80 -35.15 35.23 -39.81
CA LEU A 80 -36.12 36.33 -39.77
C LEU A 80 -35.94 37.32 -40.92
N PHE A 81 -34.69 37.67 -41.25
CA PHE A 81 -34.39 38.63 -42.30
C PHE A 81 -34.56 38.05 -43.71
N THR A 82 -34.19 36.78 -43.89
CA THR A 82 -34.24 36.14 -45.21
C THR A 82 -35.61 35.53 -45.55
N ARG A 83 -36.32 34.98 -44.57
CA ARG A 83 -37.59 34.24 -44.76
C ARG A 83 -38.77 34.84 -44.01
N GLY A 84 -38.53 35.69 -43.02
CA GLY A 84 -39.55 36.25 -42.12
C GLY A 84 -40.13 37.60 -42.57
N GLY A 85 -39.71 38.13 -43.73
CA GLY A 85 -40.24 39.36 -44.31
C GLY A 85 -39.96 40.63 -43.51
N MET A 86 -38.92 40.63 -42.68
CA MET A 86 -38.50 41.77 -41.85
C MET A 86 -37.14 42.27 -42.32
N SER A 87 -37.01 43.57 -42.58
CA SER A 87 -35.69 44.11 -42.92
C SER A 87 -34.82 44.27 -41.68
N GLU A 88 -33.50 44.11 -41.86
CA GLU A 88 -32.53 44.28 -40.77
C GLU A 88 -32.55 45.72 -40.23
N GLU A 89 -32.73 46.72 -41.11
CA GLU A 89 -32.84 48.13 -40.75
C GLU A 89 -34.08 48.42 -39.89
N GLU A 90 -35.24 47.85 -40.23
CA GLU A 90 -36.47 47.99 -39.44
C GLU A 90 -36.34 47.34 -38.06
N PHE A 91 -35.72 46.16 -38.00
CA PHE A 91 -35.51 45.44 -36.74
C PHE A 91 -34.56 46.20 -35.81
N GLU A 92 -33.42 46.68 -36.30
CA GLU A 92 -32.46 47.44 -35.47
C GLU A 92 -33.03 48.80 -35.04
N LYS A 93 -33.86 49.44 -35.88
CA LYS A 93 -34.60 50.64 -35.46
C LYS A 93 -35.57 50.34 -34.32
N GLU A 94 -36.30 49.22 -34.38
CA GLU A 94 -37.20 48.78 -33.30
C GLU A 94 -36.43 48.43 -32.01
N VAL A 95 -35.26 47.80 -32.12
CA VAL A 95 -34.34 47.53 -31.00
C VAL A 95 -33.95 48.84 -30.31
N LEU A 96 -33.54 49.83 -31.09
CA LEU A 96 -33.13 51.14 -30.59
C LEU A 96 -34.28 51.86 -29.87
N GLU A 97 -35.46 51.92 -30.50
CA GLU A 97 -36.65 52.55 -29.91
C GLU A 97 -37.08 51.88 -28.60
N LYS A 98 -37.07 50.54 -28.54
CA LYS A 98 -37.42 49.78 -27.33
C LYS A 98 -36.35 49.88 -26.24
N ALA A 99 -35.07 49.98 -26.61
CA ALA A 99 -34.00 50.22 -25.65
C ALA A 99 -34.12 51.61 -25.01
N ILE A 100 -34.38 52.66 -25.79
CA ILE A 100 -34.65 54.02 -25.29
C ILE A 100 -35.90 54.03 -24.40
N ARG A 101 -36.95 53.29 -24.79
CA ARG A 101 -38.15 53.16 -23.96
C ARG A 101 -37.89 52.44 -22.64
N SER A 102 -36.98 51.45 -22.62
CA SER A 102 -36.55 50.76 -21.40
C SER A 102 -35.81 51.71 -20.46
N GLN A 103 -34.89 52.52 -21.00
CA GLN A 103 -34.19 53.56 -20.22
C GLN A 103 -35.18 54.50 -19.52
N ARG A 104 -36.20 54.98 -20.25
CA ARG A 104 -37.26 55.83 -19.68
C ARG A 104 -38.07 55.13 -18.59
N ARG A 105 -38.37 53.83 -18.74
CA ARG A 105 -39.06 53.04 -17.70
C ARG A 105 -38.21 52.84 -16.45
N GLU A 106 -36.89 52.81 -16.63
CA GLU A 106 -35.90 52.70 -15.55
C GLU A 106 -35.49 54.08 -14.98
N GLY A 107 -36.14 55.17 -15.41
CA GLY A 107 -36.00 56.50 -14.83
C GLY A 107 -34.96 57.41 -15.49
N LEU A 108 -34.38 57.01 -16.63
CA LEU A 108 -33.40 57.81 -17.37
C LEU A 108 -34.10 58.79 -18.33
N VAL A 109 -33.63 60.04 -18.36
CA VAL A 109 -34.24 61.14 -19.12
C VAL A 109 -33.42 61.47 -20.36
N ASN A 110 -32.10 61.27 -20.31
CA ASN A 110 -31.18 61.45 -21.44
C ASN A 110 -30.53 60.12 -21.91
N PRO A 111 -31.06 59.48 -22.97
CA PRO A 111 -30.64 58.16 -23.46
C PRO A 111 -29.16 58.00 -23.81
N VAL A 112 -28.49 59.10 -24.15
CA VAL A 112 -27.13 59.08 -24.75
C VAL A 112 -26.05 59.51 -23.75
N ALA A 113 -26.42 60.20 -22.68
CA ALA A 113 -25.45 60.77 -21.72
C ALA A 113 -25.50 60.11 -20.33
N GLU A 114 -26.63 59.52 -19.93
CA GLU A 114 -26.83 59.00 -18.56
C GLU A 114 -26.49 57.51 -18.40
N GLU A 115 -26.18 56.81 -19.50
CA GLU A 115 -25.82 55.39 -19.46
C GLU A 115 -24.41 55.15 -20.03
N PRO A 116 -23.52 54.45 -19.30
CA PRO A 116 -22.20 54.08 -19.81
C PRO A 116 -22.29 53.23 -21.10
N PRO A 117 -21.32 53.36 -22.03
CA PRO A 117 -21.37 52.66 -23.32
C PRO A 117 -21.51 51.14 -23.22
N ASP A 118 -20.88 50.50 -22.25
CA ASP A 118 -20.95 49.05 -21.99
C ASP A 118 -22.35 48.61 -21.52
N VAL A 119 -22.99 49.41 -20.66
CA VAL A 119 -24.35 49.16 -20.17
C VAL A 119 -25.36 49.34 -21.30
N TRP A 120 -25.17 50.37 -22.15
CA TRP A 120 -25.99 50.59 -23.34
C TRP A 120 -25.89 49.44 -24.35
N GLN A 121 -24.69 48.92 -24.60
CA GLN A 121 -24.50 47.76 -25.47
C GLN A 121 -25.16 46.50 -24.90
N GLU A 122 -25.06 46.27 -23.59
CA GLU A 122 -25.74 45.16 -22.93
C GLU A 122 -27.27 45.30 -23.00
N ARG A 123 -27.80 46.52 -22.84
CA ARG A 123 -29.23 46.82 -22.99
C ARG A 123 -29.71 46.52 -24.41
N LEU A 124 -29.01 47.03 -25.42
CA LEU A 124 -29.32 46.74 -26.82
C LEU A 124 -29.31 45.23 -27.09
N ARG A 125 -28.31 44.50 -26.57
CA ARG A 125 -28.22 43.04 -26.72
C ARG A 125 -29.41 42.32 -26.09
N ARG A 126 -29.84 42.71 -24.90
CA ARG A 126 -31.00 42.11 -24.20
C ARG A 126 -32.30 42.38 -24.94
N VAL A 127 -32.53 43.62 -25.34
CA VAL A 127 -33.72 44.03 -26.11
C VAL A 127 -33.74 43.31 -27.45
N ARG A 128 -32.60 43.21 -28.13
CA ARG A 128 -32.43 42.46 -29.38
C ARG A 128 -32.81 41.00 -29.22
N ASN A 129 -32.30 40.31 -28.19
CA ASN A 129 -32.63 38.91 -27.93
C ASN A 129 -34.12 38.70 -27.63
N GLN A 130 -34.74 39.58 -26.84
CA GLN A 130 -36.18 39.51 -26.55
C GLN A 130 -37.03 39.72 -27.81
N LEU A 131 -36.64 40.67 -28.65
CA LEU A 131 -37.30 40.92 -29.92
C LEU A 131 -37.12 39.75 -30.89
N THR A 132 -35.92 39.17 -30.98
CA THR A 132 -35.68 37.95 -31.76
C THR A 132 -36.62 36.83 -31.32
N ASP A 133 -36.70 36.53 -30.02
CA ASP A 133 -37.59 35.48 -29.49
C ASP A 133 -39.07 35.78 -29.79
N PHE A 134 -39.50 37.05 -29.65
CA PHE A 134 -40.86 37.48 -29.92
C PHE A 134 -41.25 37.41 -31.41
N HIS A 135 -40.42 37.98 -32.30
CA HIS A 135 -40.68 38.00 -33.73
C HIS A 135 -40.58 36.61 -34.35
N PHE A 136 -39.68 35.77 -33.85
CA PHE A 136 -39.57 34.39 -34.30
C PHE A 136 -40.77 33.55 -33.88
N ALA A 137 -41.20 33.65 -32.61
CA ALA A 137 -42.37 32.91 -32.10
C ALA A 137 -43.70 33.34 -32.75
N THR A 138 -43.79 34.55 -33.29
CA THR A 138 -44.99 35.06 -33.97
C THR A 138 -45.04 34.67 -35.45
N ARG A 139 -43.89 34.51 -36.12
CA ARG A 139 -43.80 34.31 -37.58
C ARG A 139 -43.53 32.87 -38.00
N PHE A 140 -42.92 32.05 -37.13
CA PHE A 140 -42.51 30.69 -37.47
C PHE A 140 -43.24 29.63 -36.63
N SER A 141 -43.31 28.41 -37.16
CA SER A 141 -43.83 27.25 -36.45
C SER A 141 -42.84 26.78 -35.37
N ARG A 142 -43.31 25.92 -34.46
CA ARG A 142 -42.49 25.36 -33.37
C ARG A 142 -41.28 24.58 -33.91
N ASP A 143 -41.46 23.90 -35.03
CA ASP A 143 -40.45 23.00 -35.62
C ASP A 143 -39.27 23.76 -36.24
N ALA A 144 -39.47 25.02 -36.65
CA ALA A 144 -38.41 25.84 -37.25
C ALA A 144 -37.25 26.11 -36.28
N VAL A 145 -37.56 26.24 -34.98
CA VAL A 145 -36.53 26.42 -33.94
C VAL A 145 -35.75 25.11 -33.74
N ASP A 146 -36.42 23.95 -33.81
CA ASP A 146 -35.76 22.65 -33.69
C ASP A 146 -34.84 22.34 -34.86
N GLU A 147 -35.16 22.83 -36.04
CA GLU A 147 -34.29 22.76 -37.21
C GLU A 147 -33.03 23.61 -37.02
N ILE A 148 -33.17 24.86 -36.57
CA ILE A 148 -32.02 25.74 -36.28
C ILE A 148 -31.15 25.15 -35.16
N ILE A 149 -31.76 24.64 -34.09
CA ILE A 149 -31.02 23.98 -32.99
C ILE A 149 -30.26 22.77 -33.54
N ARG A 150 -30.87 21.93 -34.38
CA ARG A 150 -30.19 20.80 -35.02
C ARG A 150 -29.02 21.27 -35.89
N GLU A 151 -29.21 22.27 -36.74
CA GLU A 151 -28.15 22.82 -37.61
C GLU A 151 -26.95 23.32 -36.77
N VAL A 152 -27.20 24.07 -35.70
CA VAL A 152 -26.15 24.59 -34.79
C VAL A 152 -25.44 23.45 -34.05
N LEU A 153 -26.17 22.39 -33.68
CA LEU A 153 -25.58 21.21 -33.04
C LEU A 153 -24.81 20.32 -34.04
N GLU A 154 -25.25 20.24 -35.29
CA GLU A 154 -24.58 19.48 -36.36
C GLU A 154 -23.30 20.15 -36.82
N LYS A 155 -23.24 21.48 -36.92
CA LYS A 155 -21.98 22.22 -37.13
C LYS A 155 -20.99 22.03 -35.98
N ARG A 156 -21.45 21.53 -34.84
CA ARG A 156 -20.64 21.13 -33.69
C ARG A 156 -20.31 19.65 -33.66
N ARG A 157 -20.87 18.80 -34.53
CA ARG A 157 -20.40 17.42 -34.71
C ARG A 157 -19.04 17.51 -35.40
N PRO A 158 -17.94 17.19 -34.71
CA PRO A 158 -16.66 17.18 -35.38
C PRO A 158 -16.64 15.89 -36.21
N GLU A 159 -16.74 16.00 -37.55
CA GLU A 159 -16.39 14.91 -38.48
C GLU A 159 -14.88 14.61 -38.48
N THR A 160 -14.12 15.28 -37.62
CA THR A 160 -12.74 14.95 -37.27
C THR A 160 -12.70 14.52 -35.82
N ILE A 161 -12.32 13.27 -35.55
CA ILE A 161 -12.05 12.78 -34.20
C ILE A 161 -11.06 13.77 -33.56
N PRO A 162 -11.43 14.44 -32.44
CA PRO A 162 -10.61 15.53 -31.95
C PRO A 162 -9.28 14.95 -31.43
N LEU A 163 -8.17 15.52 -31.91
CA LEU A 163 -6.98 15.76 -31.10
C LEU A 163 -7.44 16.14 -29.68
N LEU A 164 -6.80 15.62 -28.64
CA LEU A 164 -7.13 15.89 -27.24
C LEU A 164 -7.47 17.39 -27.02
N GLY A 165 -8.77 17.74 -27.09
CA GLY A 165 -9.24 19.12 -27.10
C GLY A 165 -9.25 19.75 -25.71
N PHE A 166 -8.65 19.06 -24.76
CA PHE A 166 -8.54 19.41 -23.35
C PHE A 166 -7.23 18.84 -22.83
N ASN A 167 -6.64 19.49 -21.84
CA ASN A 167 -5.46 18.96 -21.15
C ASN A 167 -5.86 17.76 -20.28
N PRO A 168 -5.36 16.53 -20.54
CA PRO A 168 -5.70 15.36 -19.74
C PRO A 168 -5.46 15.53 -18.25
N GLU A 169 -4.40 16.24 -17.86
CA GLU A 169 -4.02 16.47 -16.46
C GLU A 169 -5.06 17.32 -15.69
N LEU A 170 -5.87 18.11 -16.40
CA LEU A 170 -6.91 18.97 -15.81
C LEU A 170 -8.32 18.42 -16.00
N ALA A 171 -8.48 17.33 -16.74
CA ALA A 171 -9.78 16.79 -17.10
C ALA A 171 -10.40 15.98 -15.96
N PRO A 172 -11.74 16.04 -15.78
CA PRO A 172 -12.44 15.13 -14.90
C PRO A 172 -12.21 13.68 -15.32
N TRP A 173 -12.00 12.78 -14.35
CA TRP A 173 -11.70 11.38 -14.65
C TRP A 173 -12.80 10.69 -15.46
N ASP A 174 -14.07 11.03 -15.24
CA ASP A 174 -15.18 10.47 -16.03
C ASP A 174 -15.04 10.74 -17.52
N LEU A 175 -14.50 11.92 -17.89
CA LEU A 175 -14.20 12.25 -19.27
C LEU A 175 -13.02 11.42 -19.79
N LEU A 176 -11.96 11.29 -18.99
CA LEU A 176 -10.77 10.49 -19.33
C LEU A 176 -11.11 9.03 -19.57
N PHE A 177 -11.85 8.39 -18.66
CA PHE A 177 -12.28 7.00 -18.79
C PHE A 177 -13.13 6.80 -20.04
N LYS A 178 -14.14 7.66 -20.26
CA LYS A 178 -15.02 7.57 -21.44
C LYS A 178 -14.24 7.76 -22.74
N GLN A 179 -13.28 8.67 -22.79
CA GLN A 179 -12.48 8.91 -23.98
C GLN A 179 -11.52 7.73 -24.26
N ALA A 180 -10.90 7.20 -23.22
CA ALA A 180 -9.97 6.08 -23.36
C ALA A 180 -10.67 4.78 -23.77
N GLU A 181 -11.87 4.52 -23.27
CA GLU A 181 -12.73 3.42 -23.74
C GLU A 181 -13.05 3.52 -25.23
N ARG A 182 -13.31 4.74 -25.73
CA ARG A 182 -13.54 4.96 -27.15
C ARG A 182 -12.30 4.63 -27.98
N TYR A 183 -11.11 5.01 -27.50
CA TYR A 183 -9.86 4.67 -28.18
C TYR A 183 -9.57 3.16 -28.17
N GLU A 184 -9.80 2.46 -27.05
CA GLU A 184 -9.64 1.00 -26.99
C GLU A 184 -10.63 0.27 -27.89
N ALA A 185 -11.87 0.76 -28.03
CA ALA A 185 -12.89 0.14 -28.87
C ALA A 185 -12.69 0.34 -30.39
N MET A 186 -11.76 1.21 -30.83
CA MET A 186 -11.51 1.47 -32.26
C MET A 186 -10.79 0.30 -32.95
N PRO A 187 -11.10 -0.02 -34.22
CA PRO A 187 -10.34 -1.00 -35.02
C PRO A 187 -8.86 -0.59 -35.25
N GLU A 188 -7.98 -1.59 -35.38
CA GLU A 188 -6.51 -1.44 -35.53
C GLU A 188 -6.00 -0.31 -36.45
N PRO A 189 -6.59 -0.04 -37.64
CA PRO A 189 -6.12 1.02 -38.53
C PRO A 189 -6.34 2.43 -37.96
N GLN A 190 -7.46 2.64 -37.25
CA GLN A 190 -7.80 3.93 -36.65
C GLN A 190 -7.16 4.08 -35.28
N ARG A 191 -7.08 2.99 -34.50
CA ARG A 191 -6.49 2.98 -33.15
C ARG A 191 -5.04 3.45 -33.17
N SER A 192 -4.26 3.03 -34.19
CA SER A 192 -2.84 3.36 -34.34
C SER A 192 -2.56 4.87 -34.29
N ALA A 193 -3.46 5.70 -34.83
CA ALA A 193 -3.33 7.16 -34.79
C ALA A 193 -3.51 7.76 -33.39
N TYR A 194 -4.21 7.07 -32.47
CA TYR A 194 -4.56 7.57 -31.14
C TYR A 194 -3.86 6.84 -29.99
N VAL A 195 -2.96 5.87 -30.28
CA VAL A 195 -2.23 5.10 -29.25
C VAL A 195 -1.48 6.01 -28.28
N HIS A 196 -0.87 7.08 -28.78
CA HIS A 196 -0.11 8.03 -27.95
C HIS A 196 -1.03 8.82 -27.00
N HIS A 197 -2.21 9.24 -27.45
CA HIS A 197 -3.22 9.89 -26.61
C HIS A 197 -3.82 8.94 -25.57
N LEU A 198 -4.08 7.68 -25.95
CA LEU A 198 -4.51 6.64 -25.01
C LEU A 198 -3.45 6.43 -23.91
N LYS A 199 -2.18 6.35 -24.31
CA LYS A 199 -1.05 6.21 -23.37
C LYS A 199 -0.93 7.39 -22.42
N GLU A 200 -1.12 8.61 -22.91
CA GLU A 200 -1.17 9.81 -22.08
C GLU A 200 -2.30 9.74 -21.05
N ILE A 201 -3.52 9.39 -21.46
CA ILE A 201 -4.66 9.24 -20.55
C ILE A 201 -4.37 8.18 -19.48
N ILE A 202 -3.84 7.02 -19.87
CA ILE A 202 -3.46 5.94 -18.94
C ILE A 202 -2.44 6.46 -17.92
N VAL A 203 -1.41 7.18 -18.36
CA VAL A 203 -0.39 7.76 -17.47
C VAL A 203 -1.01 8.73 -16.46
N VAL A 204 -1.89 9.63 -16.91
CA VAL A 204 -2.56 10.59 -16.01
C VAL A 204 -3.42 9.87 -14.97
N ILE A 205 -4.20 8.86 -15.38
CA ILE A 205 -5.04 8.08 -14.46
C ILE A 205 -4.16 7.31 -13.46
N ILE A 206 -3.07 6.68 -13.90
CA ILE A 206 -2.12 5.97 -13.01
C ILE A 206 -1.52 6.94 -11.98
N LYS A 207 -1.02 8.10 -12.41
CA LYS A 207 -0.46 9.14 -11.53
C LYS A 207 -1.45 9.62 -10.48
N ALA A 208 -2.72 9.75 -10.86
CA ALA A 208 -3.75 10.29 -10.00
C ALA A 208 -4.32 9.23 -9.03
N MET A 209 -4.48 7.98 -9.47
CA MET A 209 -5.13 6.92 -8.69
C MET A 209 -4.18 5.94 -8.00
N ILE A 210 -3.00 5.70 -8.57
CA ILE A 210 -2.12 4.62 -8.14
C ILE A 210 -0.85 5.17 -7.52
N SER A 211 0.00 5.78 -8.33
CA SER A 211 1.31 6.27 -7.93
C SER A 211 1.84 7.31 -8.91
N ASP A 212 2.43 8.38 -8.39
CA ASP A 212 3.14 9.41 -9.14
C ASP A 212 4.66 9.17 -9.24
N GLN A 213 5.16 8.04 -8.73
CA GLN A 213 6.56 7.66 -8.84
C GLN A 213 6.91 7.37 -10.32
N LEU A 214 7.82 8.16 -10.90
CA LEU A 214 8.15 8.08 -12.33
C LEU A 214 8.65 6.69 -12.75
N ALA A 215 9.44 6.02 -11.91
CA ALA A 215 9.91 4.66 -12.16
C ALA A 215 8.75 3.65 -12.24
N TYR A 216 7.77 3.78 -11.34
CA TYR A 216 6.56 2.95 -11.37
C TYR A 216 5.73 3.25 -12.62
N VAL A 217 5.43 4.53 -12.87
CA VAL A 217 4.60 4.98 -14.01
C VAL A 217 5.21 4.55 -15.35
N GLY A 218 6.54 4.61 -15.47
CA GLY A 218 7.26 4.20 -16.67
C GLY A 218 7.04 2.74 -17.06
N ILE A 219 6.93 1.85 -16.07
CA ILE A 219 6.61 0.43 -16.28
C ILE A 219 5.10 0.27 -16.43
N ALA A 220 4.32 0.81 -15.49
CA ALA A 220 2.88 0.63 -15.39
C ALA A 220 2.11 1.02 -16.67
N ARG A 221 2.53 2.09 -17.36
CA ARG A 221 1.90 2.53 -18.61
C ARG A 221 1.95 1.50 -19.74
N GLU A 222 2.90 0.55 -19.71
CA GLU A 222 3.00 -0.51 -20.71
C GLU A 222 2.13 -1.72 -20.33
N PHE A 223 1.66 -1.81 -19.08
CA PHE A 223 0.97 -3.00 -18.54
C PHE A 223 -0.47 -2.75 -18.08
N PHE A 224 -0.90 -1.56 -17.70
CA PHE A 224 -2.31 -1.34 -17.34
C PHE A 224 -3.19 -1.13 -18.58
N THR A 225 -4.42 -1.65 -18.56
CA THR A 225 -5.51 -1.26 -19.49
C THR A 225 -6.46 -0.29 -18.82
N ILE A 226 -7.36 0.34 -19.58
CA ILE A 226 -8.44 1.13 -19.00
C ILE A 226 -9.39 0.27 -18.17
N GLN A 227 -9.64 -0.98 -18.58
CA GLN A 227 -10.46 -1.91 -17.81
C GLN A 227 -9.87 -2.22 -16.43
N ASP A 228 -8.55 -2.38 -16.34
CA ASP A 228 -7.85 -2.56 -15.05
C ASP A 228 -8.00 -1.33 -14.14
N LEU A 229 -7.85 -0.14 -14.71
CA LEU A 229 -7.98 1.11 -13.97
C LEU A 229 -9.43 1.34 -13.50
N LYS A 230 -10.43 0.89 -14.26
CA LYS A 230 -11.85 0.92 -13.85
C LYS A 230 -12.12 -0.04 -12.69
N GLU A 231 -11.60 -1.26 -12.76
CA GLU A 231 -11.68 -2.25 -11.67
C GLU A 231 -11.12 -1.67 -10.36
N ILE A 232 -9.94 -1.03 -10.43
CA ILE A 232 -9.32 -0.35 -9.28
C ILE A 232 -10.21 0.80 -8.79
N ARG A 233 -10.74 1.64 -9.70
CA ARG A 233 -11.62 2.76 -9.36
C ARG A 233 -12.85 2.29 -8.59
N ARG A 234 -13.48 1.19 -9.02
CA ARG A 234 -14.71 0.64 -8.40
C ARG A 234 -14.48 0.17 -6.96
N ARG A 235 -13.28 -0.35 -6.67
CA ARG A 235 -12.92 -0.89 -5.33
C ARG A 235 -12.19 0.10 -4.44
N ARG A 236 -12.09 1.37 -4.87
CA ARG A 236 -11.41 2.43 -4.14
C ARG A 236 -12.39 3.42 -3.54
N TYR A 237 -12.30 3.62 -2.23
CA TYR A 237 -13.03 4.63 -1.47
C TYR A 237 -12.17 5.89 -1.30
N GLY A 238 -12.74 7.06 -1.54
CA GLY A 238 -11.99 8.32 -1.60
C GLY A 238 -11.46 8.64 -3.01
N ARG A 239 -10.77 9.78 -3.14
CA ARG A 239 -10.24 10.35 -4.38
C ARG A 239 -8.72 10.30 -4.50
N GLY A 240 -8.01 9.98 -3.43
CA GLY A 240 -6.56 9.88 -3.37
C GLY A 240 -6.01 8.56 -3.91
N ARG A 241 -4.68 8.45 -3.91
CA ARG A 241 -3.95 7.27 -4.40
C ARG A 241 -4.10 6.07 -3.47
N ILE A 242 -3.96 4.86 -4.01
CA ILE A 242 -4.08 3.58 -3.28
C ILE A 242 -2.80 3.14 -2.53
N GLY A 243 -1.67 3.83 -2.74
CA GLY A 243 -0.41 3.55 -2.06
C GLY A 243 0.44 2.45 -2.69
N GLY A 244 1.69 2.36 -2.23
CA GLY A 244 2.75 1.56 -2.85
C GLY A 244 2.57 0.04 -2.72
N LYS A 245 2.02 -0.45 -1.60
CA LYS A 245 1.77 -1.90 -1.41
C LYS A 245 0.80 -2.44 -2.44
N ALA A 246 -0.32 -1.72 -2.60
CA ALA A 246 -1.33 -2.02 -3.59
C ALA A 246 -0.78 -1.85 -5.01
N ALA A 247 -0.06 -0.76 -5.26
CA ALA A 247 0.54 -0.45 -6.56
C ALA A 247 1.50 -1.56 -7.04
N GLY A 248 2.41 -2.02 -6.18
CA GLY A 248 3.39 -3.07 -6.50
C GLY A 248 2.73 -4.44 -6.76
N MET A 249 1.75 -4.82 -5.93
CA MET A 249 0.96 -6.05 -6.14
C MET A 249 0.22 -6.03 -7.48
N LEU A 250 -0.51 -4.94 -7.77
CA LEU A 250 -1.30 -4.81 -8.99
C LEU A 250 -0.42 -4.79 -10.24
N LEU A 251 0.72 -4.09 -10.19
CA LEU A 251 1.66 -4.05 -11.30
C LEU A 251 2.27 -5.44 -11.55
N ALA A 252 2.71 -6.13 -10.51
CA ALA A 252 3.26 -7.48 -10.63
C ALA A 252 2.23 -8.46 -11.24
N TYR A 253 0.99 -8.44 -10.75
CA TYR A 253 -0.09 -9.26 -11.31
C TYR A 253 -0.34 -8.95 -12.79
N THR A 254 -0.38 -7.68 -13.16
CA THR A 254 -0.67 -7.27 -14.54
C THR A 254 0.47 -7.61 -15.50
N ILE A 255 1.73 -7.48 -15.04
CA ILE A 255 2.92 -7.97 -15.76
C ILE A 255 2.80 -9.46 -16.03
N LEU A 256 2.53 -10.26 -14.99
CA LEU A 256 2.46 -11.72 -15.11
C LEU A 256 1.32 -12.17 -16.01
N ARG A 257 0.12 -11.59 -15.88
CA ARG A 257 -1.03 -11.88 -16.74
C ARG A 257 -0.72 -11.65 -18.21
N ARG A 258 -0.03 -10.56 -18.54
CA ARG A 258 0.33 -10.25 -19.94
C ARG A 258 1.50 -11.08 -20.46
N ALA A 259 2.51 -11.33 -19.63
CA ALA A 259 3.73 -12.03 -20.04
C ALA A 259 3.59 -13.56 -20.04
N LEU A 260 2.73 -14.11 -19.18
CA LEU A 260 2.60 -15.55 -18.93
C LEU A 260 1.18 -16.05 -19.21
N VAL A 261 0.63 -15.69 -20.37
CA VAL A 261 -0.73 -16.09 -20.82
C VAL A 261 -0.94 -17.61 -20.75
N SER A 262 0.11 -18.40 -21.03
CA SER A 262 0.05 -19.87 -20.96
C SER A 262 -0.13 -20.43 -19.55
N LEU A 263 0.31 -19.71 -18.50
CA LEU A 263 0.12 -20.12 -17.11
C LEU A 263 -1.27 -19.78 -16.59
N GLU A 264 -1.94 -18.75 -17.11
CA GLU A 264 -3.34 -18.48 -16.75
C GLU A 264 -4.30 -19.58 -17.22
N SER A 265 -3.97 -20.24 -18.33
CA SER A 265 -4.80 -21.29 -18.94
C SER A 265 -4.43 -22.71 -18.47
N SER A 266 -3.49 -22.84 -17.52
CA SER A 266 -3.04 -24.15 -17.04
C SER A 266 -4.04 -24.75 -16.05
N ALA A 267 -4.42 -26.01 -16.31
CA ALA A 267 -5.34 -26.76 -15.45
C ALA A 267 -4.73 -27.20 -14.11
N THR A 268 -3.40 -27.10 -13.96
CA THR A 268 -2.67 -27.59 -12.78
C THR A 268 -2.06 -26.47 -11.94
N LEU A 269 -1.74 -25.33 -12.54
CA LEU A 269 -1.12 -24.19 -11.86
C LEU A 269 -1.74 -22.89 -12.35
N SER A 270 -2.26 -22.08 -11.44
CA SER A 270 -2.79 -20.76 -11.75
C SER A 270 -2.25 -19.72 -10.77
N PHE A 271 -2.35 -18.44 -11.12
CA PHE A 271 -2.04 -17.35 -10.21
C PHE A 271 -3.15 -16.30 -10.19
N ARG A 272 -3.30 -15.61 -9.07
CA ARG A 272 -4.30 -14.54 -8.88
C ARG A 272 -3.83 -13.53 -7.83
N ILE A 273 -4.65 -12.50 -7.60
CA ILE A 273 -4.55 -11.59 -6.45
C ILE A 273 -5.80 -11.78 -5.57
N PRO A 274 -5.72 -11.49 -4.26
CA PRO A 274 -6.89 -11.56 -3.40
C PRO A 274 -7.87 -10.45 -3.75
N GLU A 275 -9.14 -10.65 -3.40
CA GLU A 275 -10.13 -9.57 -3.49
C GLU A 275 -9.69 -8.41 -2.58
N SER A 276 -9.44 -7.25 -3.19
CA SER A 276 -8.73 -6.13 -2.57
C SER A 276 -9.52 -4.84 -2.76
N PHE A 277 -9.64 -4.07 -1.68
CA PHE A 277 -10.28 -2.76 -1.60
C PHE A 277 -9.31 -1.73 -1.04
N PHE A 278 -9.50 -0.47 -1.42
CA PHE A 278 -8.52 0.57 -1.14
C PHE A 278 -9.19 1.78 -0.50
N ILE A 279 -8.68 2.24 0.63
CA ILE A 279 -9.01 3.57 1.17
C ILE A 279 -7.93 4.52 0.68
N GLY A 280 -8.35 5.51 -0.13
CA GLY A 280 -7.47 6.52 -0.70
C GLY A 280 -6.75 7.33 0.35
N SER A 281 -5.55 7.78 0.01
CA SER A 281 -4.69 8.61 0.86
C SER A 281 -5.30 9.97 1.27
N ASP A 282 -6.32 10.46 0.57
CA ASP A 282 -7.06 11.67 0.90
C ASP A 282 -7.96 11.49 2.15
N VAL A 283 -8.50 10.30 2.35
CA VAL A 283 -9.37 9.97 3.49
C VAL A 283 -8.62 10.13 4.81
N ASN A 284 -7.30 9.92 4.81
CA ASN A 284 -6.45 10.16 5.97
C ASN A 284 -6.54 11.63 6.43
N TYR A 285 -6.47 12.58 5.50
CA TYR A 285 -6.57 14.01 5.80
C TYR A 285 -7.96 14.43 6.29
N GLU A 286 -9.01 13.87 5.67
CA GLU A 286 -10.38 14.07 6.13
C GLU A 286 -10.55 13.55 7.56
N PHE A 287 -10.01 12.37 7.85
CA PHE A 287 -10.00 11.77 9.17
C PHE A 287 -9.22 12.64 10.19
N TYR A 288 -8.05 13.17 9.84
CA TYR A 288 -7.31 14.07 10.75
C TYR A 288 -8.03 15.38 11.00
N SER A 289 -8.65 15.96 9.97
CA SER A 289 -9.37 17.23 10.08
C SER A 289 -10.66 17.07 10.89
N LEU A 290 -11.37 15.96 10.73
CA LEU A 290 -12.60 15.68 11.48
C LEU A 290 -12.35 15.48 12.99
N ASN A 291 -11.15 15.04 13.37
CA ASN A 291 -10.82 14.67 14.75
C ASN A 291 -9.79 15.59 15.42
N ASP A 292 -9.43 16.71 14.78
CA ASP A 292 -8.44 17.68 15.27
C ASP A 292 -7.05 17.06 15.53
N PHE A 293 -6.56 16.19 14.64
CA PHE A 293 -5.28 15.50 14.80
C PHE A 293 -4.07 16.22 14.21
N HIS A 294 -4.27 17.35 13.52
CA HIS A 294 -3.19 18.19 12.99
C HIS A 294 -2.06 18.52 14.00
N PRO A 295 -2.34 18.81 15.30
CA PRO A 295 -1.27 19.06 16.27
C PRO A 295 -0.31 17.88 16.46
N TYR A 296 -0.79 16.64 16.33
CA TYR A 296 0.04 15.44 16.46
C TYR A 296 0.99 15.25 15.27
N LEU A 297 0.79 15.93 14.13
CA LEU A 297 1.73 15.86 13.01
C LEU A 297 3.09 16.49 13.35
N SER A 298 3.13 17.40 14.31
CA SER A 298 4.38 17.99 14.82
C SER A 298 5.26 16.99 15.58
N GLN A 299 4.73 15.81 15.92
CA GLN A 299 5.46 14.72 16.60
C GLN A 299 6.76 14.36 15.89
N LYS A 300 6.81 14.52 14.57
CA LYS A 300 7.99 14.27 13.73
C LYS A 300 9.21 15.13 14.10
N TYR A 301 9.01 16.29 14.73
CA TYR A 301 10.10 17.19 15.15
C TYR A 301 10.53 17.01 16.61
N LYS A 302 9.81 16.20 17.39
CA LYS A 302 10.17 15.93 18.78
C LYS A 302 11.34 14.96 18.89
N SER A 303 11.97 14.93 20.07
CA SER A 303 12.97 13.92 20.38
C SER A 303 12.33 12.52 20.43
N ARG A 304 13.12 11.47 20.17
CA ARG A 304 12.63 10.08 20.19
C ARG A 304 12.03 9.69 21.55
N GLU A 305 12.61 10.19 22.65
CA GLU A 305 12.13 9.89 24.01
C GLU A 305 10.75 10.52 24.28
N GLU A 306 10.52 11.74 23.78
CA GLU A 306 9.20 12.36 23.82
C GLU A 306 8.22 11.60 22.91
N GLN A 307 8.68 11.16 21.73
CA GLN A 307 7.87 10.37 20.80
C GLN A 307 7.38 9.07 21.46
N GLU A 308 8.28 8.30 22.05
CA GLU A 308 7.98 7.03 22.72
C GLU A 308 7.06 7.22 23.93
N ARG A 309 7.25 8.30 24.72
CA ARG A 309 6.41 8.61 25.88
C ARG A 309 4.98 8.99 25.50
N GLU A 310 4.81 9.77 24.44
CA GLU A 310 3.50 10.30 24.05
C GLU A 310 2.71 9.38 23.10
N TYR A 311 3.40 8.53 22.33
CA TYR A 311 2.77 7.66 21.33
C TYR A 311 1.61 6.81 21.87
N PRO A 312 1.68 6.18 23.07
CA PRO A 312 0.54 5.43 23.61
C PRO A 312 -0.75 6.27 23.75
N ALA A 313 -0.63 7.53 24.19
CA ALA A 313 -1.77 8.43 24.32
C ALA A 313 -2.33 8.85 22.95
N ILE A 314 -1.47 9.01 21.94
CA ILE A 314 -1.88 9.26 20.55
C ILE A 314 -2.71 8.09 20.03
N VAL A 315 -2.25 6.85 20.23
CA VAL A 315 -2.99 5.64 19.81
C VAL A 315 -4.36 5.57 20.47
N GLU A 316 -4.48 5.83 21.77
CA GLU A 316 -5.76 5.83 22.48
C GLU A 316 -6.73 6.89 21.91
N ARG A 317 -6.20 8.07 21.58
CA ARG A 317 -7.01 9.14 20.97
C ARG A 317 -7.51 8.76 19.58
N PHE A 318 -6.66 8.14 18.76
CA PHE A 318 -7.00 7.63 17.44
C PHE A 318 -8.08 6.55 17.52
N GLN A 319 -8.03 5.65 18.51
CA GLN A 319 -9.06 4.62 18.71
C GLN A 319 -10.45 5.21 18.96
N LYS A 320 -10.53 6.35 19.67
CA LYS A 320 -11.79 7.08 19.94
C LYS A 320 -12.25 7.99 18.79
N ALA A 321 -11.51 8.04 17.69
CA ALA A 321 -11.80 8.89 16.54
C ALA A 321 -13.01 8.40 15.72
N ARG A 322 -13.59 9.31 14.94
CA ARG A 322 -14.70 9.03 14.01
C ARG A 322 -14.22 9.10 12.56
N PHE A 323 -14.81 8.29 11.70
CA PHE A 323 -14.59 8.37 10.25
C PHE A 323 -15.66 9.21 9.59
N PRO A 324 -15.39 9.76 8.39
CA PRO A 324 -16.42 10.31 7.54
C PRO A 324 -17.54 9.29 7.28
N GLU A 325 -18.80 9.73 7.34
CA GLU A 325 -19.98 8.83 7.26
C GLU A 325 -20.03 8.03 5.95
N TYR A 326 -19.58 8.60 4.83
CA TYR A 326 -19.56 7.89 3.55
C TYR A 326 -18.58 6.71 3.57
N ILE A 327 -17.44 6.82 4.27
CA ILE A 327 -16.49 5.71 4.44
C ILE A 327 -17.12 4.62 5.31
N VAL A 328 -17.79 4.98 6.39
CA VAL A 328 -18.50 4.01 7.26
C VAL A 328 -19.57 3.26 6.46
N ALA A 329 -20.33 3.97 5.61
CA ALA A 329 -21.33 3.35 4.74
C ALA A 329 -20.70 2.36 3.74
N HIS A 330 -19.62 2.76 3.05
CA HIS A 330 -18.91 1.87 2.12
C HIS A 330 -18.31 0.64 2.80
N LEU A 331 -17.70 0.79 3.98
CA LEU A 331 -17.13 -0.34 4.71
C LEU A 331 -18.22 -1.29 5.23
N ARG A 332 -19.41 -0.77 5.58
CA ARG A 332 -20.57 -1.60 5.91
C ARG A 332 -21.04 -2.41 4.71
N GLU A 333 -21.16 -1.79 3.54
CA GLU A 333 -21.52 -2.46 2.29
C GLU A 333 -20.49 -3.52 1.90
N LEU A 334 -19.20 -3.21 2.05
CA LEU A 334 -18.11 -4.15 1.84
C LEU A 334 -18.26 -5.41 2.70
N LEU A 335 -18.53 -5.24 4.00
CA LEU A 335 -18.71 -6.38 4.92
C LEU A 335 -19.96 -7.21 4.56
N GLN A 336 -21.04 -6.56 4.13
CA GLN A 336 -22.24 -7.26 3.66
C GLN A 336 -21.96 -8.11 2.41
N ASN A 337 -21.19 -7.58 1.46
CA ASN A 337 -20.83 -8.29 0.23
C ASN A 337 -19.85 -9.45 0.47
N LEU A 338 -18.91 -9.31 1.41
CA LEU A 338 -17.91 -10.33 1.72
C LEU A 338 -18.42 -11.43 2.67
N GLY A 339 -19.53 -11.18 3.36
CA GLY A 339 -20.11 -12.11 4.34
C GLY A 339 -19.17 -12.34 5.52
N THR A 340 -18.92 -13.59 5.88
CA THR A 340 -18.07 -14.00 7.02
C THR A 340 -16.62 -14.26 6.63
N ARG A 341 -16.15 -13.78 5.48
CA ARG A 341 -14.75 -13.99 5.05
C ARG A 341 -13.81 -13.14 5.91
N PRO A 342 -12.75 -13.70 6.49
CA PRO A 342 -11.77 -12.91 7.24
C PRO A 342 -11.06 -11.89 6.33
N LEU A 343 -10.69 -10.74 6.91
CA LEU A 343 -10.03 -9.64 6.23
C LEU A 343 -8.67 -9.33 6.85
N ILE A 344 -7.79 -8.69 6.10
CA ILE A 344 -6.56 -8.08 6.61
C ILE A 344 -6.50 -6.63 6.17
N VAL A 345 -6.23 -5.74 7.11
CA VAL A 345 -6.04 -4.30 6.89
C VAL A 345 -4.55 -4.01 6.93
N ARG A 346 -4.02 -3.46 5.84
CA ARG A 346 -2.58 -3.23 5.64
C ARG A 346 -2.33 -1.77 5.34
N SER A 347 -1.29 -1.21 5.93
CA SER A 347 -0.73 0.07 5.49
C SER A 347 -0.30 -0.01 4.02
N SER A 348 -0.54 1.06 3.27
CA SER A 348 -0.07 1.22 1.90
C SER A 348 0.47 2.63 1.75
N SER A 349 1.70 2.85 2.23
CA SER A 349 2.37 4.15 2.17
C SER A 349 2.66 4.56 0.72
N LEU A 350 2.63 5.86 0.42
CA LEU A 350 3.04 6.38 -0.90
C LEU A 350 4.56 6.37 -1.13
N LEU A 351 5.34 6.00 -0.11
CA LEU A 351 6.79 5.86 -0.22
C LEU A 351 7.22 4.40 -0.43
N GLU A 352 6.31 3.43 -0.26
CA GLU A 352 6.61 1.98 -0.36
C GLU A 352 6.97 1.52 -1.79
N ASP A 353 6.55 2.26 -2.81
CA ASP A 353 6.85 1.99 -4.22
C ASP A 353 7.97 2.87 -4.77
N ASN A 354 8.65 3.65 -3.92
CA ASN A 354 9.80 4.41 -4.33
C ASN A 354 10.98 3.46 -4.59
N PHE A 355 11.35 3.32 -5.87
CA PHE A 355 12.41 2.44 -6.33
C PHE A 355 13.76 2.82 -5.71
N GLY A 356 14.14 2.17 -4.60
CA GLY A 356 15.41 2.37 -3.90
C GLY A 356 15.27 2.66 -2.40
N MET A 357 14.04 2.79 -1.91
CA MET A 357 13.74 2.92 -0.48
C MET A 357 12.92 1.71 -0.04
N ALA A 358 13.26 1.15 1.11
CA ALA A 358 12.56 -0.02 1.62
C ALA A 358 11.84 0.28 2.93
N PHE A 359 10.53 0.50 2.80
CA PHE A 359 9.58 0.62 3.92
C PHE A 359 9.12 -0.76 4.43
N ALA A 360 10.01 -1.74 4.35
CA ALA A 360 9.83 -3.11 4.80
C ALA A 360 9.44 -3.18 6.29
N GLY A 361 8.32 -3.83 6.61
CA GLY A 361 7.97 -4.22 8.00
C GLY A 361 7.77 -3.09 9.01
N LYS A 362 7.75 -1.81 8.57
CA LYS A 362 7.68 -0.64 9.48
C LYS A 362 6.27 -0.22 9.87
N TYR A 363 5.27 -0.72 9.16
CA TYR A 363 3.88 -0.40 9.40
C TYR A 363 3.06 -1.68 9.59
N ASP A 364 2.14 -1.64 10.55
CA ASP A 364 1.42 -2.80 11.00
C ASP A 364 0.37 -3.28 9.99
N SER A 365 0.08 -4.59 10.02
CA SER A 365 -1.08 -5.19 9.36
C SER A 365 -1.95 -5.88 10.41
N TYR A 366 -3.26 -5.67 10.33
CA TYR A 366 -4.22 -6.13 11.33
C TYR A 366 -5.22 -7.10 10.70
N PHE A 367 -5.28 -8.33 11.21
CA PHE A 367 -6.30 -9.29 10.84
C PHE A 367 -7.63 -8.95 11.50
N CYS A 368 -8.71 -9.01 10.72
CA CYS A 368 -10.09 -8.91 11.16
C CYS A 368 -10.76 -10.26 10.86
N PRO A 369 -10.93 -11.14 11.86
CA PRO A 369 -11.49 -12.48 11.67
C PRO A 369 -12.90 -12.50 11.07
N ASN A 370 -13.71 -11.45 11.29
CA ASN A 370 -14.99 -11.22 10.63
C ASN A 370 -16.04 -12.35 10.87
N GLN A 371 -16.07 -12.91 12.09
CA GLN A 371 -17.04 -13.94 12.51
C GLN A 371 -18.10 -13.42 13.51
N GLY A 372 -18.00 -12.16 13.93
CA GLY A 372 -18.97 -11.53 14.84
C GLY A 372 -20.24 -11.06 14.12
N SER A 373 -21.07 -10.29 14.84
CA SER A 373 -22.20 -9.58 14.24
C SER A 373 -21.73 -8.49 13.26
N PRO A 374 -22.57 -8.05 12.30
CA PRO A 374 -22.20 -7.00 11.34
C PRO A 374 -21.65 -5.73 11.99
N ASP A 375 -22.20 -5.31 13.13
CA ASP A 375 -21.75 -4.12 13.85
C ASP A 375 -20.42 -4.34 14.58
N GLU A 376 -20.19 -5.52 15.15
CA GLU A 376 -18.90 -5.87 15.76
C GLU A 376 -17.79 -5.94 14.71
N ASN A 377 -18.07 -6.56 13.56
CA ASN A 377 -17.12 -6.66 12.46
C ASN A 377 -16.80 -5.27 11.87
N LEU A 378 -17.81 -4.40 11.74
CA LEU A 378 -17.61 -3.02 11.31
C LEU A 378 -16.74 -2.24 12.30
N ARG A 379 -17.00 -2.36 13.60
CA ARG A 379 -16.17 -1.75 14.65
C ARG A 379 -14.73 -2.25 14.58
N SER A 380 -14.53 -3.56 14.49
CA SER A 380 -13.21 -4.17 14.38
C SER A 380 -12.45 -3.69 13.14
N LEU A 381 -13.13 -3.58 11.99
CA LEU A 381 -12.54 -3.09 10.75
C LEU A 381 -12.14 -1.61 10.85
N LEU A 382 -13.02 -0.76 11.38
CA LEU A 382 -12.71 0.66 11.62
C LEU A 382 -11.55 0.82 12.59
N ASP A 383 -11.50 0.02 13.66
CA ASP A 383 -10.42 0.06 14.64
C ASP A 383 -9.08 -0.38 14.05
N ALA A 384 -9.08 -1.38 13.18
CA ALA A 384 -7.89 -1.77 12.42
C ALA A 384 -7.38 -0.61 11.53
N VAL A 385 -8.27 0.10 10.82
CA VAL A 385 -7.90 1.27 10.00
C VAL A 385 -7.35 2.41 10.88
N LYS A 386 -7.95 2.68 12.05
CA LYS A 386 -7.43 3.70 13.00
C LYS A 386 -6.03 3.39 13.46
N ARG A 387 -5.72 2.12 13.75
CA ARG A 387 -4.38 1.68 14.16
C ARG A 387 -3.37 1.86 13.03
N VAL A 388 -3.75 1.56 11.79
CA VAL A 388 -2.90 1.85 10.61
C VAL A 388 -2.59 3.35 10.52
N TYR A 389 -3.58 4.23 10.67
CA TYR A 389 -3.32 5.67 10.68
C TYR A 389 -2.46 6.14 11.85
N ALA A 390 -2.65 5.59 13.04
CA ALA A 390 -1.81 5.90 14.20
C ALA A 390 -0.33 5.49 13.97
N SER A 391 -0.09 4.37 13.28
CA SER A 391 1.25 3.84 13.03
C SER A 391 2.18 4.80 12.24
N VAL A 392 1.60 5.74 11.49
CA VAL A 392 2.34 6.81 10.78
C VAL A 392 3.15 7.69 11.75
N LEU A 393 2.66 7.85 12.98
CA LEU A 393 3.27 8.65 14.04
C LEU A 393 4.09 7.80 15.02
N SER A 394 4.32 6.52 14.71
CA SER A 394 5.14 5.66 15.56
C SER A 394 6.60 6.15 15.59
N PRO A 395 7.29 6.02 16.74
CA PRO A 395 8.70 6.40 16.85
C PRO A 395 9.58 5.72 15.79
N ASP A 396 9.34 4.45 15.50
CA ASP A 396 10.09 3.68 14.51
C ASP A 396 9.87 4.20 13.07
N ALA A 397 8.62 4.51 12.69
CA ALA A 397 8.32 5.09 11.38
C ALA A 397 8.94 6.49 11.22
N LEU A 398 8.85 7.33 12.25
CA LEU A 398 9.42 8.68 12.26
C LEU A 398 10.95 8.65 12.21
N ALA A 399 11.59 7.78 12.99
CA ALA A 399 13.04 7.59 12.97
C ALA A 399 13.53 7.15 11.58
N TYR A 400 12.82 6.20 10.95
CA TYR A 400 13.16 5.77 9.59
C TYR A 400 13.07 6.91 8.57
N ARG A 401 11.96 7.67 8.59
CA ARG A 401 11.79 8.81 7.69
C ARG A 401 12.84 9.89 7.90
N LYS A 402 13.21 10.17 9.15
CA LYS A 402 14.31 11.08 9.47
C LYS A 402 15.63 10.62 8.85
N ASN A 403 15.97 9.33 9.02
CA ASN A 403 17.21 8.76 8.47
C ASN A 403 17.27 8.83 6.94
N LYS A 404 16.13 8.66 6.26
CA LYS A 404 16.05 8.78 4.79
C LYS A 404 15.92 10.21 4.26
N GLY A 405 15.91 11.23 5.13
CA GLY A 405 15.65 12.61 4.72
C GLY A 405 14.21 12.85 4.23
N LEU A 406 13.27 11.99 4.63
CA LEU A 406 11.86 11.99 4.23
C LEU A 406 10.92 12.49 5.35
N LEU A 407 11.48 13.15 6.37
CA LEU A 407 10.71 13.65 7.51
C LEU A 407 9.68 14.71 7.08
N ASP A 408 10.08 15.58 6.15
CA ASP A 408 9.24 16.65 5.63
C ASP A 408 8.50 16.29 4.34
N TYR A 409 8.74 15.09 3.82
CA TYR A 409 7.90 14.55 2.76
C TYR A 409 6.47 14.37 3.29
N ASP A 410 5.48 14.77 2.50
CA ASP A 410 4.06 14.61 2.83
C ASP A 410 3.67 13.13 2.69
N GLU A 411 3.89 12.36 3.77
CA GLU A 411 3.52 10.96 3.84
C GLU A 411 2.00 10.81 4.01
N ARG A 412 1.33 10.44 2.91
CA ARG A 412 -0.11 10.15 2.95
C ARG A 412 -0.32 8.65 2.97
N MET A 413 -0.86 8.16 4.09
CA MET A 413 -1.13 6.74 4.25
C MET A 413 -2.44 6.35 3.58
N ALA A 414 -2.37 5.55 2.53
CA ALA A 414 -3.50 4.80 2.03
C ALA A 414 -3.66 3.47 2.80
N VAL A 415 -4.82 2.84 2.70
CA VAL A 415 -5.08 1.56 3.38
C VAL A 415 -5.55 0.51 2.38
N LEU A 416 -4.90 -0.64 2.42
CA LEU A 416 -5.23 -1.81 1.62
C LEU A 416 -6.01 -2.80 2.49
N ILE A 417 -7.26 -3.08 2.11
CA ILE A 417 -8.11 -4.10 2.76
C ILE A 417 -8.18 -5.29 1.82
N GLN A 418 -7.75 -6.47 2.27
CA GLN A 418 -7.76 -7.69 1.45
C GLN A 418 -8.56 -8.79 2.14
N ALA A 419 -9.28 -9.59 1.36
CA ALA A 419 -9.77 -10.88 1.83
C ALA A 419 -8.59 -11.79 2.17
N VAL A 420 -8.63 -12.43 3.33
CA VAL A 420 -7.59 -13.40 3.74
C VAL A 420 -7.77 -14.67 2.93
N GLU A 421 -6.72 -15.03 2.19
CA GLU A 421 -6.67 -16.30 1.47
C GLU A 421 -6.61 -17.47 2.46
N GLY A 422 -7.53 -18.42 2.29
CA GLY A 422 -7.58 -19.59 3.15
C GLY A 422 -8.85 -20.40 2.94
N GLU A 423 -8.90 -21.53 3.64
CA GLU A 423 -10.08 -22.37 3.72
C GLU A 423 -10.40 -22.68 5.18
N ARG A 424 -11.67 -22.96 5.44
CA ARG A 424 -12.10 -23.42 6.75
C ARG A 424 -11.79 -24.90 6.89
N TYR A 425 -11.09 -25.25 7.96
CA TYR A 425 -10.88 -26.61 8.41
C TYR A 425 -11.26 -26.69 9.89
N ASP A 426 -12.34 -27.42 10.17
CA ASP A 426 -13.00 -27.43 11.48
C ASP A 426 -13.35 -26.01 11.98
N ARG A 427 -12.81 -25.58 13.13
CA ARG A 427 -12.98 -24.23 13.70
C ARG A 427 -11.97 -23.20 13.19
N TYR A 428 -10.99 -23.60 12.40
CA TYR A 428 -9.87 -22.75 12.01
C TYR A 428 -9.96 -22.35 10.53
N TYR A 429 -9.45 -21.15 10.20
CA TYR A 429 -9.33 -20.65 8.84
C TYR A 429 -7.89 -20.25 8.53
N PHE A 430 -7.31 -20.86 7.49
CA PHE A 430 -5.93 -20.63 7.07
C PHE A 430 -5.67 -21.13 5.63
N PRO A 431 -4.66 -20.62 4.92
CA PRO A 431 -4.25 -21.15 3.63
C PRO A 431 -3.43 -22.44 3.78
N PHE A 432 -3.42 -23.27 2.74
CA PHE A 432 -2.66 -24.52 2.73
C PHE A 432 -1.17 -24.28 3.03
N ALA A 433 -0.57 -23.27 2.40
CA ALA A 433 0.74 -22.76 2.73
C ALA A 433 0.87 -21.28 2.34
N ALA A 434 1.76 -20.54 2.96
CA ALA A 434 2.04 -19.16 2.62
C ALA A 434 3.53 -18.84 2.84
N GLY A 435 4.00 -17.75 2.24
CA GLY A 435 5.43 -17.49 2.24
C GLY A 435 5.87 -16.17 1.63
N VAL A 436 7.18 -15.99 1.62
CA VAL A 436 7.87 -14.91 0.91
C VAL A 436 8.83 -15.51 -0.10
N ALA A 437 8.78 -15.02 -1.32
CA ALA A 437 9.61 -15.42 -2.43
C ALA A 437 10.52 -14.26 -2.84
N PHE A 438 11.78 -14.54 -3.18
CA PHE A 438 12.78 -13.56 -3.60
C PHE A 438 13.33 -13.96 -4.96
N SER A 439 13.41 -13.01 -5.89
CA SER A 439 13.90 -13.28 -7.26
C SER A 439 15.39 -13.62 -7.31
N ARG A 440 16.14 -13.13 -6.34
CA ARG A 440 17.52 -13.54 -6.05
C ARG A 440 17.61 -14.19 -4.69
N ASN A 441 18.39 -15.25 -4.59
CA ASN A 441 18.67 -15.91 -3.33
C ASN A 441 19.79 -15.17 -2.58
N PRO A 442 19.49 -14.55 -1.43
CA PRO A 442 20.52 -13.93 -0.59
C PRO A 442 21.37 -14.98 0.15
N PHE A 443 20.93 -16.24 0.19
CA PHE A 443 21.48 -17.31 1.03
C PHE A 443 22.05 -18.45 0.20
N ARG A 444 23.36 -18.49 0.05
CA ARG A 444 24.08 -19.64 -0.50
C ARG A 444 24.74 -20.40 0.66
N TRP A 445 24.04 -21.39 1.20
CA TRP A 445 24.62 -22.31 2.20
C TRP A 445 25.47 -23.42 1.54
N THR A 446 25.60 -23.39 0.21
CA THR A 446 26.54 -24.20 -0.55
C THR A 446 26.77 -23.55 -1.91
N ARG A 447 28.01 -23.66 -2.41
CA ARG A 447 28.42 -23.16 -3.73
C ARG A 447 27.55 -23.67 -4.89
N ARG A 448 26.89 -24.82 -4.75
CA ARG A 448 25.97 -25.37 -5.77
C ARG A 448 24.75 -24.48 -6.00
N ILE A 449 24.29 -23.74 -4.99
CA ILE A 449 23.11 -22.89 -5.09
C ILE A 449 23.41 -21.69 -5.99
N ARG A 450 22.57 -21.49 -7.01
CA ARG A 450 22.62 -20.31 -7.88
C ARG A 450 21.77 -19.20 -7.27
N SER A 451 22.34 -18.00 -7.12
CA SER A 451 21.65 -16.87 -6.51
C SER A 451 20.52 -16.35 -7.41
N GLN A 452 20.79 -16.21 -8.71
CA GLN A 452 19.89 -15.69 -9.73
C GLN A 452 18.63 -16.52 -10.03
N ASP A 453 18.48 -17.69 -9.42
CA ASP A 453 17.30 -18.55 -9.60
C ASP A 453 16.24 -18.32 -8.52
N GLY A 454 16.54 -17.54 -7.48
CA GLY A 454 15.60 -17.14 -6.44
C GLY A 454 15.51 -18.07 -5.23
N PHE A 455 14.69 -17.68 -4.28
CA PHE A 455 14.60 -18.26 -2.94
C PHE A 455 13.18 -18.17 -2.38
N LEU A 456 12.74 -19.18 -1.62
CA LEU A 456 11.46 -19.16 -0.91
C LEU A 456 11.66 -19.37 0.60
N ARG A 457 10.80 -18.72 1.37
CA ARG A 457 10.49 -19.03 2.76
C ARG A 457 9.03 -19.43 2.81
N ILE A 458 8.74 -20.66 3.22
CA ILE A 458 7.37 -21.18 3.19
C ILE A 458 6.99 -21.83 4.53
N VAL A 459 5.76 -21.61 4.95
CA VAL A 459 5.13 -22.20 6.14
C VAL A 459 3.77 -22.78 5.76
N ALA A 460 3.30 -23.77 6.52
CA ALA A 460 1.89 -24.13 6.54
C ALA A 460 1.09 -23.07 7.31
N GLY A 461 -0.14 -22.78 6.86
CA GLY A 461 -0.98 -21.74 7.45
C GLY A 461 -0.61 -20.31 7.01
N LEU A 462 -0.98 -19.32 7.82
CA LEU A 462 -0.79 -17.90 7.48
C LEU A 462 0.69 -17.52 7.34
N GLY A 463 0.98 -16.63 6.38
CA GLY A 463 2.34 -16.24 6.01
C GLY A 463 3.07 -15.35 7.02
N THR A 464 2.40 -14.95 8.10
CA THR A 464 2.96 -14.14 9.21
C THR A 464 4.27 -14.70 9.74
N ARG A 465 4.41 -16.02 9.83
CA ARG A 465 5.63 -16.71 10.32
C ARG A 465 6.73 -16.86 9.27
N ALA A 466 6.40 -16.72 7.99
CA ALA A 466 7.40 -16.66 6.92
C ALA A 466 8.02 -15.27 6.82
N VAL A 467 7.17 -14.24 7.00
CA VAL A 467 7.50 -12.81 7.00
C VAL A 467 8.25 -12.43 8.28
N ASN A 468 7.61 -12.64 9.43
CA ASN A 468 8.17 -12.39 10.76
C ASN A 468 8.81 -13.67 11.30
N ARG A 469 10.00 -13.60 11.88
CA ARG A 469 10.58 -14.78 12.53
C ARG A 469 10.22 -14.79 14.00
N VAL A 470 9.25 -15.64 14.30
CA VAL A 470 8.65 -15.87 15.62
C VAL A 470 9.53 -16.83 16.42
N ASP A 471 9.63 -16.62 17.74
CA ASP A 471 10.50 -17.43 18.59
C ASP A 471 10.04 -18.89 18.63
N ARG A 472 10.99 -19.84 18.62
CA ARG A 472 10.78 -21.30 18.71
C ARG A 472 10.08 -21.98 17.52
N ASP A 473 10.19 -21.41 16.31
CA ASP A 473 9.63 -22.03 15.11
C ASP A 473 10.39 -21.66 13.83
N TYR A 474 10.27 -22.50 12.78
CA TYR A 474 11.15 -22.45 11.62
C TYR A 474 10.40 -22.54 10.29
N PRO A 475 10.45 -21.50 9.44
CA PRO A 475 9.97 -21.60 8.07
C PRO A 475 10.91 -22.47 7.23
N ARG A 476 10.36 -23.16 6.24
CA ARG A 476 11.15 -23.96 5.31
C ARG A 476 11.85 -23.04 4.30
N LEU A 477 13.19 -23.05 4.32
CA LEU A 477 14.04 -22.28 3.40
C LEU A 477 14.34 -23.07 2.12
N VAL A 478 14.00 -22.53 0.95
CA VAL A 478 14.10 -23.26 -0.33
C VAL A 478 14.89 -22.46 -1.35
N ALA A 479 16.05 -22.97 -1.75
CA ALA A 479 16.76 -22.45 -2.91
C ALA A 479 16.06 -22.95 -4.18
N LEU A 480 15.45 -22.05 -4.97
CA LEU A 480 14.73 -22.44 -6.19
C LEU A 480 15.65 -23.08 -7.26
N SER A 481 16.96 -22.83 -7.19
CA SER A 481 17.94 -23.55 -8.02
C SER A 481 18.03 -25.03 -7.69
N HIS A 482 17.92 -25.39 -6.40
CA HIS A 482 18.08 -26.75 -5.87
C HIS A 482 17.17 -26.98 -4.65
N PRO A 483 15.84 -27.15 -4.84
CA PRO A 483 14.86 -27.16 -3.74
C PRO A 483 15.07 -28.27 -2.70
N ALA A 484 15.69 -29.38 -3.11
CA ALA A 484 15.98 -30.52 -2.25
C ALA A 484 17.19 -30.30 -1.32
N LEU A 485 18.04 -29.30 -1.57
CA LEU A 485 19.16 -28.99 -0.69
C LEU A 485 18.66 -28.25 0.56
N ARG A 486 19.10 -28.73 1.72
CA ARG A 486 18.77 -28.20 3.04
C ARG A 486 20.04 -27.70 3.74
N PRO A 487 19.96 -26.64 4.55
CA PRO A 487 21.02 -26.31 5.50
C PRO A 487 21.22 -27.44 6.53
N GLU A 488 20.13 -28.10 6.94
CA GLU A 488 20.15 -29.21 7.90
C GLU A 488 20.55 -30.52 7.22
N ARG A 489 21.57 -31.21 7.76
CA ARG A 489 22.10 -32.46 7.19
C ARG A 489 21.66 -33.74 7.91
N THR A 490 21.22 -33.65 9.17
CA THR A 490 20.80 -34.80 9.99
C THR A 490 19.30 -34.78 10.26
N VAL A 491 18.70 -35.94 10.53
CA VAL A 491 17.26 -36.07 10.78
C VAL A 491 16.84 -35.34 12.05
N GLU A 492 17.66 -35.40 13.10
CA GLU A 492 17.42 -34.70 14.37
C GLU A 492 17.39 -33.18 14.15
N ARG A 493 18.29 -32.66 13.30
CA ARG A 493 18.29 -31.24 12.93
C ARG A 493 17.09 -30.89 12.07
N ILE A 494 16.71 -31.73 11.11
CA ILE A 494 15.53 -31.49 10.27
C ILE A 494 14.26 -31.43 11.13
N ARG A 495 14.10 -32.31 12.13
CA ARG A 495 12.98 -32.27 13.08
C ARG A 495 13.03 -31.06 14.01
N LYS A 496 14.21 -30.72 14.53
CA LYS A 496 14.36 -29.55 15.40
C LYS A 496 14.00 -28.27 14.64
N TYR A 497 14.50 -28.12 13.41
CA TYR A 497 14.34 -26.95 12.56
C TYR A 497 13.19 -27.09 11.53
N SER A 498 12.17 -27.90 11.84
CA SER A 498 10.90 -27.93 11.11
C SER A 498 9.86 -27.01 11.74
N GLN A 499 8.74 -26.81 11.07
CA GLN A 499 7.64 -26.03 11.62
C GLN A 499 6.91 -26.79 12.74
N HIS A 500 6.72 -26.13 13.89
CA HIS A 500 6.03 -26.65 15.08
C HIS A 500 4.75 -25.88 15.41
N LEU A 501 4.66 -24.62 15.00
CA LEU A 501 3.50 -23.76 15.26
C LEU A 501 2.84 -23.34 13.94
N ILE A 502 1.54 -23.07 13.99
CA ILE A 502 0.75 -22.58 12.86
C ILE A 502 -0.06 -21.37 13.31
N ASP A 503 -0.06 -20.32 12.49
CA ASP A 503 -0.92 -19.17 12.70
C ASP A 503 -2.23 -19.39 11.94
N VAL A 504 -3.35 -19.28 12.66
CA VAL A 504 -4.70 -19.54 12.18
C VAL A 504 -5.66 -18.46 12.66
N ILE A 505 -6.74 -18.25 11.92
CA ILE A 505 -7.90 -17.50 12.40
C ILE A 505 -8.84 -18.50 13.07
N ASP A 506 -9.04 -18.36 14.38
CA ASP A 506 -9.99 -19.16 15.14
C ASP A 506 -11.39 -18.58 14.92
N CYS A 507 -12.21 -19.27 14.13
CA CYS A 507 -13.51 -18.75 13.74
C CYS A 507 -14.53 -18.75 14.89
N HIS A 508 -14.31 -19.57 15.92
CA HIS A 508 -15.19 -19.60 17.09
C HIS A 508 -14.89 -18.46 18.06
N GLU A 509 -13.60 -18.23 18.32
CA GLU A 509 -13.19 -17.15 19.24
C GLU A 509 -13.00 -15.81 18.52
N ASN A 510 -13.17 -15.76 17.20
CA ASN A 510 -13.07 -14.55 16.38
C ASN A 510 -11.73 -13.83 16.58
N THR A 511 -10.63 -14.58 16.70
CA THR A 511 -9.28 -14.06 16.98
C THR A 511 -8.21 -14.78 16.16
N LEU A 512 -7.08 -14.09 15.92
CA LEU A 512 -5.87 -14.69 15.39
C LEU A 512 -5.16 -15.45 16.52
N LYS A 513 -4.77 -16.71 16.28
CA LYS A 513 -4.05 -17.54 17.24
C LYS A 513 -2.84 -18.22 16.62
N THR A 514 -1.84 -18.44 17.46
CA THR A 514 -0.71 -19.32 17.17
C THR A 514 -0.88 -20.59 18.00
N LEU A 515 -0.95 -21.73 17.33
CA LEU A 515 -1.19 -23.03 17.97
C LEU A 515 -0.14 -24.06 17.51
N PRO A 516 0.11 -25.12 18.29
CA PRO A 516 0.89 -26.26 17.82
C PRO A 516 0.28 -26.88 16.57
N ILE A 517 1.07 -27.03 15.51
CA ILE A 517 0.56 -27.49 14.21
C ILE A 517 -0.07 -28.89 14.27
N ARG A 518 0.43 -29.73 15.18
CA ARG A 518 -0.08 -31.08 15.46
C ARG A 518 -1.45 -31.11 16.16
N GLU A 519 -1.84 -30.02 16.83
CA GLU A 519 -3.16 -29.88 17.45
C GLU A 519 -4.20 -29.35 16.45
N VAL A 520 -3.73 -28.69 15.39
CA VAL A 520 -4.58 -28.15 14.33
C VAL A 520 -4.74 -29.14 13.19
N LEU A 521 -3.66 -29.73 12.68
CA LEU A 521 -3.67 -30.61 11.50
C LEU A 521 -3.65 -32.09 11.90
N GLY A 522 -4.79 -32.76 11.73
CA GLY A 522 -4.96 -34.18 11.98
C GLY A 522 -4.79 -35.07 10.74
N ALA A 523 -4.93 -36.38 10.93
CA ALA A 523 -4.90 -37.39 9.87
C ALA A 523 -6.04 -37.24 8.85
N ASP A 524 -7.10 -36.54 9.22
CA ASP A 524 -8.27 -36.19 8.43
C ASP A 524 -8.03 -34.97 7.51
N TYR A 525 -6.94 -34.21 7.71
CA TYR A 525 -6.62 -33.09 6.82
C TYR A 525 -6.26 -33.61 5.41
N PRO A 526 -7.03 -33.24 4.35
CA PRO A 526 -6.92 -33.87 3.03
C PRO A 526 -5.53 -33.80 2.40
N PHE A 527 -4.80 -32.71 2.66
CA PHE A 527 -3.52 -32.42 2.03
C PHE A 527 -2.32 -32.65 2.96
N LEU A 528 -2.50 -33.34 4.09
CA LEU A 528 -1.43 -33.58 5.09
C LEU A 528 -0.18 -34.20 4.45
N ARG A 529 -0.38 -35.13 3.50
CA ARG A 529 0.68 -35.83 2.75
C ARG A 529 1.57 -34.90 1.91
N LYS A 530 1.13 -33.65 1.66
CA LYS A 530 1.93 -32.63 0.97
C LYS A 530 2.77 -31.77 1.94
N LEU A 531 2.35 -31.68 3.21
CA LEU A 531 2.98 -30.83 4.23
C LEU A 531 3.93 -31.60 5.16
N ALA A 532 3.59 -32.83 5.51
CA ALA A 532 4.27 -33.61 6.54
C ALA A 532 4.90 -34.91 6.01
N VAL A 533 5.93 -35.34 6.73
CA VAL A 533 6.57 -36.65 6.62
C VAL A 533 6.51 -37.33 7.99
N ARG A 534 6.70 -38.66 8.02
CA ARG A 534 6.78 -39.43 9.27
C ARG A 534 8.23 -39.73 9.63
N GLU A 535 8.58 -39.52 10.88
CA GLU A 535 9.80 -40.07 11.46
C GLU A 535 9.55 -41.52 11.90
N LYS A 536 10.37 -42.45 11.39
CA LYS A 536 10.40 -43.86 11.83
C LYS A 536 11.83 -44.38 11.75
N ASP A 537 12.34 -44.98 12.82
CA ASP A 537 13.69 -45.56 12.90
C ASP A 537 14.81 -44.55 12.55
N LYS A 538 14.69 -43.30 13.05
CA LYS A 538 15.57 -42.15 12.74
C LYS A 538 15.66 -41.81 11.24
N LEU A 539 14.67 -42.22 10.45
CA LEU A 539 14.55 -41.90 9.03
C LEU A 539 13.24 -41.17 8.76
N LEU A 540 13.29 -40.16 7.88
CA LEU A 540 12.11 -39.46 7.40
C LEU A 540 11.53 -40.18 6.19
N ARG A 541 10.25 -40.58 6.28
CA ARG A 541 9.53 -41.29 5.22
C ARG A 541 8.26 -40.55 4.82
N LEU A 542 7.87 -40.67 3.55
CA LEU A 542 6.60 -40.14 3.07
C LEU A 542 5.43 -40.80 3.82
N LEU A 543 4.35 -40.04 4.02
CA LEU A 543 3.15 -40.55 4.66
C LEU A 543 2.44 -41.61 3.79
N PRO A 544 1.98 -42.73 4.40
CA PRO A 544 1.21 -43.75 3.69
C PRO A 544 -0.12 -43.18 3.15
N LEU A 545 -0.78 -43.93 2.25
CA LEU A 545 -2.11 -43.57 1.73
C LEU A 545 -3.18 -43.63 2.83
N ASN A 546 -3.09 -44.63 3.71
CA ASN A 546 -3.97 -44.78 4.86
C ASN A 546 -3.34 -44.10 6.08
N LEU A 547 -4.03 -43.09 6.62
CA LEU A 547 -3.56 -42.25 7.72
C LEU A 547 -4.15 -42.63 9.09
N SER A 548 -5.09 -43.59 9.14
CA SER A 548 -5.96 -43.85 10.31
C SER A 548 -5.25 -44.28 11.61
N ASN A 549 -3.96 -44.62 11.56
CA ASN A 549 -3.15 -45.06 12.72
C ASN A 549 -1.83 -44.29 12.85
N LEU A 550 -1.78 -43.03 12.42
CA LEU A 550 -0.58 -42.20 12.56
C LEU A 550 -0.55 -41.50 13.93
N PRO A 551 0.44 -41.81 14.80
CA PRO A 551 0.60 -41.05 16.04
C PRO A 551 1.01 -39.61 15.70
N PRO A 552 0.32 -38.58 16.23
CA PRO A 552 0.60 -37.17 15.94
C PRO A 552 2.07 -36.78 16.19
N ASP A 553 2.68 -37.34 17.23
CA ASP A 553 4.08 -37.05 17.60
C ASP A 553 5.13 -37.57 16.60
N SER A 554 4.72 -38.43 15.64
CA SER A 554 5.61 -38.91 14.58
C SER A 554 5.61 -38.02 13.34
N LEU A 555 4.73 -37.00 13.28
CA LEU A 555 4.62 -36.08 12.16
C LEU A 555 5.68 -34.98 12.24
N VAL A 556 6.39 -34.78 11.13
CA VAL A 556 7.37 -33.71 10.96
C VAL A 556 6.96 -32.88 9.75
N PHE A 557 6.67 -31.60 9.95
CA PHE A 557 6.18 -30.70 8.89
C PHE A 557 7.33 -30.11 8.09
N THR A 558 7.78 -30.84 7.07
CA THR A 558 8.97 -30.48 6.28
C THR A 558 8.64 -29.79 4.94
N LEU A 559 7.40 -29.88 4.48
CA LEU A 559 6.91 -29.47 3.15
C LEU A 559 7.67 -30.10 1.96
N ASP A 560 8.52 -31.11 2.19
CA ASP A 560 9.28 -31.78 1.12
C ASP A 560 8.40 -32.36 0.02
N PRO A 561 7.26 -33.02 0.32
CA PRO A 561 6.45 -33.62 -0.73
C PRO A 561 5.86 -32.55 -1.68
N LEU A 562 5.47 -31.38 -1.16
CA LEU A 562 5.05 -30.22 -1.96
C LEU A 562 6.20 -29.69 -2.83
N LEU A 563 7.38 -29.49 -2.23
CA LEU A 563 8.54 -28.87 -2.90
C LEU A 563 9.22 -29.77 -3.95
N LYS A 564 8.85 -31.06 -3.99
CA LYS A 564 9.23 -31.98 -5.08
C LYS A 564 8.43 -31.75 -6.37
N ASN A 565 7.37 -30.94 -6.34
CA ASN A 565 6.63 -30.56 -7.53
C ASN A 565 7.47 -29.61 -8.40
N LYS A 566 7.99 -30.13 -9.52
CA LYS A 566 8.86 -29.38 -10.45
C LYS A 566 8.12 -28.22 -11.11
N ASP A 567 6.83 -28.37 -11.38
CA ASP A 567 6.03 -27.36 -12.05
C ASP A 567 5.82 -26.16 -11.13
N LEU A 568 5.56 -26.40 -9.84
CA LEU A 568 5.46 -25.34 -8.83
C LEU A 568 6.77 -24.54 -8.72
N ILE A 569 7.91 -25.24 -8.62
CA ILE A 569 9.23 -24.60 -8.52
C ILE A 569 9.56 -23.82 -9.80
N SER A 570 9.25 -24.38 -10.97
CA SER A 570 9.43 -23.72 -12.27
C SER A 570 8.55 -22.48 -12.40
N CYS A 571 7.31 -22.55 -11.91
CA CYS A 571 6.36 -21.45 -11.88
C CYS A 571 6.91 -20.27 -11.06
N PHE A 572 7.33 -20.50 -9.81
CA PHE A 572 7.97 -19.46 -8.98
C PHE A 572 9.17 -18.83 -9.67
N ARG A 573 10.08 -19.64 -10.23
CA ARG A 573 11.26 -19.14 -10.96
C ARG A 573 10.86 -18.25 -12.13
N THR A 574 9.89 -18.69 -12.92
CA THR A 574 9.44 -17.97 -14.12
C THR A 574 8.77 -16.65 -13.72
N MET A 575 7.86 -16.69 -12.75
CA MET A 575 7.17 -15.48 -12.27
C MET A 575 8.17 -14.45 -11.73
N LEU A 576 9.07 -14.86 -10.82
CA LEU A 576 10.02 -13.95 -10.19
C LEU A 576 11.01 -13.35 -11.20
N LYS A 577 11.50 -14.15 -12.17
CA LYS A 577 12.39 -13.65 -13.22
C LYS A 577 11.69 -12.69 -14.16
N THR A 578 10.44 -12.97 -14.51
CA THR A 578 9.62 -12.08 -15.35
C THR A 578 9.39 -10.75 -14.64
N ILE A 579 9.03 -10.77 -13.36
CA ILE A 579 8.86 -9.53 -12.59
C ILE A 579 10.20 -8.78 -12.48
N GLU A 580 11.30 -9.43 -12.06
CA GLU A 580 12.63 -8.80 -11.94
C GLU A 580 13.09 -8.18 -13.27
N LYS A 581 12.83 -8.84 -14.40
CA LYS A 581 13.16 -8.32 -15.73
C LYS A 581 12.46 -7.00 -16.01
N HIS A 582 11.17 -6.88 -15.69
CA HIS A 582 10.39 -5.66 -15.97
C HIS A 582 10.59 -4.56 -14.93
N TYR A 583 10.86 -4.92 -13.67
CA TYR A 583 11.24 -3.97 -12.63
C TYR A 583 12.69 -3.49 -12.73
N GLU A 584 13.52 -4.17 -13.56
CA GLU A 584 14.96 -3.97 -13.71
C GLU A 584 15.76 -4.09 -12.39
N ARG A 585 15.13 -4.67 -11.36
CA ARG A 585 15.63 -4.80 -10.01
C ARG A 585 15.15 -6.13 -9.41
N PRO A 586 15.95 -6.73 -8.50
CA PRO A 586 15.47 -7.88 -7.73
C PRO A 586 14.17 -7.54 -7.02
N VAL A 587 13.29 -8.52 -6.86
CA VAL A 587 11.99 -8.33 -6.21
C VAL A 587 11.79 -9.37 -5.11
N ASP A 588 10.94 -9.04 -4.15
CA ASP A 588 10.31 -10.02 -3.30
C ASP A 588 8.78 -9.96 -3.39
N MET A 589 8.16 -11.09 -3.10
CA MET A 589 6.74 -11.34 -3.30
C MET A 589 6.21 -12.18 -2.15
N GLU A 590 5.21 -11.65 -1.42
CA GLU A 590 4.43 -12.45 -0.47
C GLU A 590 3.35 -13.22 -1.22
N PHE A 591 3.15 -14.48 -0.86
CA PHE A 591 2.20 -15.36 -1.52
C PHE A 591 1.44 -16.27 -0.55
N ALA A 592 0.26 -16.72 -0.98
CA ALA A 592 -0.47 -17.84 -0.40
C ALA A 592 -0.69 -18.92 -1.47
N LEU A 593 -0.70 -20.18 -1.05
CA LEU A 593 -1.01 -21.33 -1.88
C LEU A 593 -2.34 -21.92 -1.43
N HIS A 594 -3.20 -22.19 -2.39
CA HIS A 594 -4.40 -22.99 -2.24
C HIS A 594 -4.25 -24.26 -3.08
N VAL A 595 -4.70 -25.40 -2.55
CA VAL A 595 -4.69 -26.69 -3.25
C VAL A 595 -6.13 -27.16 -3.37
N SER A 596 -6.60 -27.35 -4.60
CA SER A 596 -7.97 -27.82 -4.85
C SER A 596 -7.99 -29.34 -5.04
N PRO A 597 -8.95 -30.07 -4.44
CA PRO A 597 -9.09 -31.50 -4.70
C PRO A 597 -9.59 -31.75 -6.13
N ARG A 598 -9.01 -32.73 -6.84
CA ARG A 598 -9.54 -33.15 -8.15
C ARG A 598 -10.92 -33.81 -8.00
N ARG A 599 -11.83 -33.51 -8.95
CA ARG A 599 -13.18 -34.08 -9.07
C ARG A 599 -13.24 -35.62 -9.07
N ASN A 600 -12.14 -36.31 -9.34
CA ASN A 600 -12.09 -37.76 -9.59
C ASN A 600 -11.66 -38.57 -8.35
N GLY A 601 -11.59 -37.94 -7.15
CA GLY A 601 -11.42 -38.62 -5.86
C GLY A 601 -10.03 -39.21 -5.55
N ARG A 602 -9.14 -39.35 -6.53
CA ARG A 602 -7.74 -39.78 -6.30
C ARG A 602 -6.84 -38.54 -6.15
N SER A 603 -6.71 -38.01 -4.93
CA SER A 603 -5.70 -36.99 -4.61
C SER A 603 -4.30 -37.60 -4.77
N SER A 604 -3.55 -37.06 -5.71
CA SER A 604 -2.15 -37.40 -5.94
C SER A 604 -1.28 -36.25 -5.46
N ILE A 605 -0.16 -36.58 -4.81
CA ILE A 605 0.81 -35.59 -4.33
C ILE A 605 1.27 -34.66 -5.47
N ARG A 606 1.22 -35.11 -6.74
CA ARG A 606 1.67 -34.34 -7.92
C ARG A 606 0.58 -33.65 -8.73
N ASP A 607 -0.68 -34.11 -8.69
CA ASP A 607 -1.67 -33.74 -9.73
C ASP A 607 -2.83 -32.84 -9.25
N ASP A 608 -2.87 -32.50 -7.95
CA ASP A 608 -3.87 -31.57 -7.43
C ASP A 608 -3.57 -30.14 -7.91
N PRO A 609 -4.53 -29.41 -8.50
CA PRO A 609 -4.36 -28.03 -8.92
C PRO A 609 -3.90 -27.14 -7.76
N ILE A 610 -2.92 -26.29 -8.02
CA ILE A 610 -2.41 -25.30 -7.06
C ILE A 610 -2.65 -23.91 -7.61
N THR A 611 -3.29 -23.06 -6.81
CA THR A 611 -3.45 -21.63 -7.10
C THR A 611 -2.50 -20.84 -6.22
N LEU A 612 -1.65 -20.02 -6.84
CA LEU A 612 -0.75 -19.08 -6.17
C LEU A 612 -1.41 -17.70 -6.13
N THR A 613 -1.73 -17.24 -4.93
CA THR A 613 -2.25 -15.89 -4.73
C THR A 613 -1.10 -14.94 -4.35
N ILE A 614 -0.90 -13.89 -5.13
CA ILE A 614 0.08 -12.82 -4.89
C ILE A 614 -0.53 -11.85 -3.88
N LEU A 615 0.04 -11.78 -2.68
CA LEU A 615 -0.47 -10.94 -1.60
C LEU A 615 0.18 -9.55 -1.60
N GLN A 616 1.46 -9.49 -2.01
CA GLN A 616 2.27 -8.29 -2.09
C GLN A 616 3.45 -8.56 -3.05
N CYS A 617 3.92 -7.53 -3.75
CA CYS A 617 5.18 -7.59 -4.49
C CYS A 617 5.85 -6.22 -4.46
N ARG A 618 7.18 -6.19 -4.26
CA ARG A 618 7.96 -4.96 -4.20
C ARG A 618 9.35 -5.13 -4.84
N PRO A 619 9.92 -4.07 -5.42
CA PRO A 619 11.32 -4.04 -5.81
C PRO A 619 12.22 -3.90 -4.59
N LEU A 620 13.32 -4.64 -4.60
CA LEU A 620 14.40 -4.54 -3.64
C LEU A 620 15.42 -3.50 -4.09
N SER A 621 16.06 -2.84 -3.12
CA SER A 621 17.17 -1.93 -3.40
C SER A 621 18.37 -2.69 -3.98
N ARG A 622 18.93 -2.19 -5.09
CA ARG A 622 20.19 -2.70 -5.63
C ARG A 622 21.32 -2.29 -4.68
N ARG A 623 22.02 -3.26 -4.09
CA ARG A 623 23.39 -3.01 -3.62
C ARG A 623 24.28 -2.85 -4.84
N HIS A 624 25.17 -1.86 -4.82
CA HIS A 624 26.22 -1.78 -5.83
C HIS A 624 27.04 -3.07 -5.74
N GLU A 625 27.08 -3.85 -6.81
CA GLU A 625 28.03 -4.97 -6.96
C GLU A 625 29.43 -4.37 -7.08
N THR A 626 30.04 -4.01 -5.95
CA THR A 626 31.45 -3.62 -5.90
C THR A 626 32.29 -4.86 -6.12
N HIS A 627 33.28 -4.81 -7.02
CA HIS A 627 34.28 -5.86 -7.11
C HIS A 627 35.04 -5.97 -5.79
N VAL A 628 34.74 -7.02 -5.03
CA VAL A 628 35.43 -7.32 -3.78
C VAL A 628 36.64 -8.21 -4.08
N LYS A 629 37.82 -7.80 -3.61
CA LYS A 629 39.01 -8.67 -3.56
C LYS A 629 39.38 -8.88 -2.11
N LEU A 630 39.31 -10.14 -1.65
CA LEU A 630 39.85 -10.51 -0.35
C LEU A 630 41.36 -10.24 -0.34
N PRO A 631 41.90 -9.53 0.68
CA PRO A 631 43.33 -9.34 0.81
C PRO A 631 44.04 -10.69 0.93
N ALA A 632 45.11 -10.88 0.16
CA ALA A 632 46.01 -12.03 0.32
C ALA A 632 47.02 -11.74 1.44
N ASP A 633 47.43 -12.77 2.18
CA ASP A 633 48.53 -12.74 3.16
C ASP A 633 48.42 -11.67 4.26
N LEU A 634 47.27 -11.60 4.95
CA LEU A 634 47.16 -10.82 6.18
C LEU A 634 47.77 -11.59 7.37
N PRO A 635 48.70 -11.00 8.13
CA PRO A 635 49.20 -11.62 9.35
C PRO A 635 48.08 -11.69 10.40
N GLU A 636 48.01 -12.79 11.16
CA GLU A 636 46.91 -13.05 12.10
C GLU A 636 46.73 -11.94 13.16
N ASN A 637 47.81 -11.28 13.56
CA ASN A 637 47.77 -10.17 14.52
C ASN A 637 47.06 -8.91 13.99
N ARG A 638 46.83 -8.81 12.67
CA ARG A 638 46.04 -7.74 12.05
C ARG A 638 44.58 -8.14 11.82
N ILE A 639 44.20 -9.38 12.13
CA ILE A 639 42.85 -9.88 11.89
C ILE A 639 42.04 -9.77 13.19
N LEU A 640 40.88 -9.12 13.11
CA LEU A 640 39.90 -9.13 14.19
C LEU A 640 39.05 -10.40 14.12
N PHE A 641 38.53 -10.73 12.93
CA PHE A 641 37.82 -11.99 12.71
C PHE A 641 37.91 -12.47 11.26
N ARG A 642 37.78 -13.79 11.08
CA ARG A 642 37.46 -14.45 9.80
C ARG A 642 36.18 -15.24 9.97
N THR A 643 35.35 -15.24 8.93
CA THR A 643 34.14 -16.04 8.88
C THR A 643 34.07 -16.79 7.56
N CYS A 644 33.56 -18.02 7.63
CA CYS A 644 33.30 -18.88 6.48
C CYS A 644 31.80 -19.23 6.40
N GLY A 645 31.30 -19.40 5.17
CA GLY A 645 29.91 -19.75 4.90
C GLY A 645 29.09 -18.59 4.32
N ALA A 646 27.82 -18.47 4.77
CA ALA A 646 26.84 -17.55 4.18
C ALA A 646 27.10 -16.09 4.59
N VAL A 647 28.12 -15.46 4.01
CA VAL A 647 28.43 -14.03 4.19
C VAL A 647 27.77 -13.17 3.10
N PRO A 648 27.37 -11.92 3.40
CA PRO A 648 26.94 -10.98 2.37
C PRO A 648 28.13 -10.56 1.48
N HIS A 649 27.85 -9.91 0.35
CA HIS A 649 28.90 -9.38 -0.54
C HIS A 649 29.09 -7.87 -0.31
N GLY A 650 30.33 -7.41 -0.12
CA GLY A 650 30.67 -6.00 -0.07
C GLY A 650 31.87 -5.67 0.84
N THR A 651 32.17 -4.38 0.97
CA THR A 651 33.24 -3.88 1.83
C THR A 651 32.74 -2.79 2.78
N VAL A 652 33.30 -2.77 3.99
CA VAL A 652 33.06 -1.73 5.00
C VAL A 652 34.42 -1.21 5.45
N SER A 653 34.77 0.00 5.06
CA SER A 653 36.05 0.61 5.45
C SER A 653 35.93 1.54 6.66
N GLY A 654 37.04 1.97 7.26
CA GLY A 654 37.10 3.13 8.16
C GLY A 654 36.23 3.02 9.41
N ILE A 655 36.09 1.81 9.97
CA ILE A 655 35.41 1.61 11.25
C ILE A 655 36.38 2.02 12.35
N ARG A 656 35.95 2.95 13.21
CA ARG A 656 36.73 3.43 14.35
C ARG A 656 36.26 2.83 15.68
N TRP A 657 34.97 2.56 15.82
CA TRP A 657 34.40 2.16 17.10
C TRP A 657 33.86 0.72 17.03
N ILE A 658 34.01 -0.03 18.11
CA ILE A 658 33.38 -1.34 18.28
C ILE A 658 32.51 -1.30 19.53
N ALA A 659 31.22 -1.59 19.38
CA ALA A 659 30.30 -1.82 20.48
C ALA A 659 30.02 -3.33 20.57
N LEU A 660 30.55 -3.97 21.61
CA LEU A 660 30.50 -5.40 21.85
C LEU A 660 29.59 -5.69 23.06
N VAL A 661 28.54 -6.48 22.85
CA VAL A 661 27.86 -7.21 23.93
C VAL A 661 28.60 -8.52 24.11
N GLU A 662 29.27 -8.72 25.23
CA GLU A 662 30.12 -9.90 25.46
C GLU A 662 29.25 -11.18 25.52
N PRO A 663 29.42 -12.14 24.60
CA PRO A 663 28.50 -13.26 24.49
C PRO A 663 28.43 -14.17 25.70
N ARG A 664 29.57 -14.45 26.37
CA ARG A 664 29.60 -15.37 27.52
C ARG A 664 28.93 -14.76 28.74
N ALA A 665 29.22 -13.49 29.02
CA ALA A 665 28.63 -12.70 30.08
C ALA A 665 27.11 -12.53 29.85
N TYR A 666 26.69 -12.25 28.62
CA TYR A 666 25.27 -12.17 28.28
C TYR A 666 24.54 -13.49 28.49
N SER A 667 25.14 -14.61 28.06
CA SER A 667 24.58 -15.96 28.25
C SER A 667 24.45 -16.36 29.73
N ALA A 668 25.27 -15.78 30.62
CA ALA A 668 25.23 -16.07 32.05
C ALA A 668 24.14 -15.28 32.81
N ILE A 669 23.52 -14.28 32.18
CA ILE A 669 22.47 -13.47 32.82
C ILE A 669 21.22 -14.31 33.05
N GLN A 670 20.76 -14.41 34.30
CA GLN A 670 19.51 -15.09 34.65
C GLN A 670 18.30 -14.15 34.68
N ALA A 671 18.51 -12.86 34.99
CA ALA A 671 17.45 -11.85 35.11
C ALA A 671 17.09 -11.23 33.73
N PRO A 672 15.86 -11.44 33.21
CA PRO A 672 15.44 -10.90 31.91
C PRO A 672 15.50 -9.37 31.83
N GLU A 673 15.31 -8.68 32.95
CA GLU A 673 15.29 -7.21 33.06
C GLU A 673 16.62 -6.60 32.65
N ILE A 674 17.74 -7.23 33.04
CA ILE A 674 19.09 -6.79 32.67
C ILE A 674 19.28 -6.91 31.14
N ARG A 675 18.74 -7.95 30.52
CA ARG A 675 18.84 -8.12 29.06
C ARG A 675 18.03 -7.08 28.30
N PHE A 676 16.84 -6.71 28.79
CA PHE A 676 16.09 -5.58 28.24
C PHE A 676 16.84 -4.26 28.44
N GLU A 677 17.53 -4.07 29.57
CA GLU A 677 18.32 -2.86 29.79
C GLU A 677 19.55 -2.79 28.88
N ILE A 678 20.22 -3.92 28.60
CA ILE A 678 21.29 -4.01 27.60
C ILE A 678 20.79 -3.62 26.22
N ALA A 679 19.61 -4.11 25.82
CA ALA A 679 19.00 -3.71 24.55
C ALA A 679 18.74 -2.19 24.48
N ARG A 680 18.24 -1.58 25.56
CA ARG A 680 18.05 -0.13 25.62
C ARG A 680 19.38 0.62 25.59
N ALA A 681 20.42 0.12 26.25
CA ALA A 681 21.77 0.69 26.24
C ALA A 681 22.39 0.64 24.84
N VAL A 682 22.20 -0.46 24.10
CA VAL A 682 22.56 -0.57 22.69
C VAL A 682 21.85 0.51 21.86
N GLY A 683 20.53 0.69 22.05
CA GLY A 683 19.78 1.76 21.40
C GLY A 683 20.30 3.16 21.73
N ARG A 684 20.71 3.41 22.99
CA ARG A 684 21.35 4.66 23.41
C ARG A 684 22.72 4.86 22.75
N LEU A 685 23.56 3.84 22.70
CA LEU A 685 24.86 3.88 22.03
C LEU A 685 24.73 4.16 20.54
N ASN A 686 23.77 3.53 19.87
CA ASN A 686 23.47 3.79 18.46
C ASN A 686 23.18 5.28 18.20
N ARG A 687 22.53 5.98 19.14
CA ARG A 687 22.29 7.43 19.05
C ARG A 687 23.56 8.23 19.31
N LEU A 688 24.30 7.90 20.36
CA LEU A 688 25.54 8.61 20.74
C LEU A 688 26.64 8.46 19.69
N LEU A 689 26.61 7.37 18.91
CA LEU A 689 27.56 7.07 17.85
C LEU A 689 27.06 7.46 16.44
N GLU A 690 25.95 8.18 16.27
CA GLU A 690 25.34 8.51 14.96
C GLU A 690 26.34 9.11 13.95
N LYS A 691 27.25 9.97 14.41
CA LYS A 691 28.28 10.62 13.55
C LYS A 691 29.60 9.85 13.48
N ARG A 692 29.65 8.65 14.03
CA ARG A 692 30.85 7.81 14.16
C ARG A 692 30.60 6.51 13.42
N ARG A 693 31.56 6.03 12.62
CA ARG A 693 31.45 4.70 12.01
C ARG A 693 31.79 3.62 13.04
N PHE A 694 30.82 2.78 13.38
CA PHE A 694 30.98 1.75 14.39
C PHE A 694 30.49 0.37 13.96
N LEU A 695 31.08 -0.66 14.54
CA LEU A 695 30.71 -2.07 14.41
C LEU A 695 29.91 -2.48 15.64
N LEU A 696 28.76 -3.14 15.44
CA LEU A 696 28.06 -3.85 16.52
C LEU A 696 28.48 -5.32 16.50
N MET A 697 28.78 -5.87 17.66
CA MET A 697 29.12 -7.28 17.84
C MET A 697 28.37 -7.82 19.05
N GLY A 698 27.82 -9.03 18.98
CA GLY A 698 27.20 -9.61 20.17
C GLY A 698 26.62 -11.01 20.01
N PRO A 699 26.01 -11.55 21.08
CA PRO A 699 25.56 -12.93 21.13
C PRO A 699 24.34 -13.17 20.25
N GLY A 700 24.39 -14.29 19.53
CA GLY A 700 23.23 -14.89 18.88
C GLY A 700 22.50 -13.92 17.97
N ARG A 701 21.17 -13.94 18.05
CA ARG A 701 20.30 -13.20 17.14
C ARG A 701 19.97 -11.80 17.65
N TRP A 702 20.14 -10.80 16.81
CA TRP A 702 19.63 -9.45 17.09
C TRP A 702 18.24 -9.27 16.49
N GLY A 703 17.34 -8.55 17.16
CA GLY A 703 15.95 -8.38 16.71
C GLY A 703 15.05 -9.60 16.91
N THR A 704 15.32 -10.38 17.96
CA THR A 704 14.41 -11.41 18.50
C THR A 704 13.52 -10.82 19.59
N SER A 705 12.28 -11.32 19.73
CA SER A 705 11.43 -11.01 20.88
C SER A 705 11.84 -11.74 22.15
N ASN A 706 12.66 -12.81 22.05
CA ASN A 706 13.19 -13.61 23.15
C ASN A 706 14.65 -13.26 23.46
N PRO A 707 14.93 -12.59 24.60
CA PRO A 707 16.29 -12.25 25.01
C PRO A 707 17.23 -13.44 25.28
N ASP A 708 16.73 -14.69 25.34
CA ASP A 708 17.56 -15.90 25.43
C ASP A 708 18.29 -16.24 24.13
N LEU A 709 17.74 -15.85 22.99
CA LEU A 709 18.30 -16.18 21.68
C LEU A 709 19.32 -15.13 21.19
N GLY A 710 19.35 -13.96 21.84
CA GLY A 710 20.25 -12.85 21.56
C GLY A 710 19.64 -11.52 22.04
N VAL A 711 19.99 -10.40 21.40
CA VAL A 711 19.65 -9.05 21.88
C VAL A 711 18.33 -8.56 21.25
N LYS A 712 17.36 -8.17 22.08
CA LYS A 712 16.04 -7.66 21.63
C LYS A 712 16.14 -6.19 21.21
N VAL A 713 16.38 -5.94 19.93
CA VAL A 713 16.47 -4.60 19.34
C VAL A 713 15.51 -4.44 18.17
N THR A 714 14.99 -3.24 17.94
CA THR A 714 14.34 -2.92 16.66
C THR A 714 15.36 -2.39 15.66
N TYR A 715 14.97 -2.22 14.40
CA TYR A 715 15.79 -1.52 13.41
C TYR A 715 16.26 -0.14 13.93
N ALA A 716 15.36 0.61 14.57
CA ALA A 716 15.65 1.94 15.08
C ALA A 716 16.73 1.95 16.17
N ASP A 717 17.04 0.80 16.79
CA ASP A 717 18.04 0.69 17.84
C ASP A 717 19.46 0.48 17.31
N ILE A 718 19.63 0.15 16.03
CA ILE A 718 20.95 -0.24 15.46
C ILE A 718 21.28 0.39 14.10
N PHE A 719 20.40 1.22 13.56
CA PHE A 719 20.49 1.66 12.17
C PHE A 719 21.74 2.51 11.80
N ASN A 720 22.46 3.07 12.78
CA ASN A 720 23.68 3.84 12.53
C ASN A 720 24.94 2.94 12.44
N ALA A 721 24.83 1.65 12.76
CA ALA A 721 25.96 0.73 12.71
C ALA A 721 26.39 0.44 11.27
N ALA A 722 27.70 0.36 11.03
CA ALA A 722 28.24 0.02 9.72
C ALA A 722 28.12 -1.48 9.40
N ALA A 723 28.15 -2.32 10.44
CA ALA A 723 27.96 -3.76 10.35
C ALA A 723 27.50 -4.32 11.69
N LEU A 724 26.88 -5.50 11.64
CA LEU A 724 26.40 -6.24 12.80
C LEU A 724 26.97 -7.66 12.76
N VAL A 725 27.84 -7.99 13.71
CA VAL A 725 28.44 -9.33 13.85
C VAL A 725 27.67 -10.11 14.89
N GLU A 726 27.00 -11.16 14.44
CA GLU A 726 26.26 -12.08 15.29
C GLU A 726 27.18 -13.26 15.64
N ILE A 727 27.62 -13.29 16.89
CA ILE A 727 28.59 -14.27 17.41
C ILE A 727 27.85 -15.42 18.07
N GLY A 728 28.18 -16.65 17.68
CA GLY A 728 27.63 -17.83 18.30
C GLY A 728 28.64 -18.93 18.52
N TYR A 729 28.61 -19.53 19.71
CA TYR A 729 29.49 -20.63 20.12
C TYR A 729 28.75 -21.97 20.01
N GLY A 730 29.41 -22.98 19.45
CA GLY A 730 28.89 -24.32 19.18
C GLY A 730 28.53 -25.15 20.42
N ASN A 731 29.00 -24.73 21.61
CA ASN A 731 28.66 -25.37 22.89
C ASN A 731 27.32 -24.91 23.49
N GLN A 732 26.60 -23.98 22.87
CA GLN A 732 25.19 -23.78 23.21
C GLN A 732 24.39 -24.96 22.65
N LYS A 733 23.43 -25.51 23.41
CA LYS A 733 22.50 -26.59 22.98
C LYS A 733 21.64 -26.24 21.74
N SER A 734 21.92 -25.12 21.09
CA SER A 734 21.33 -24.62 19.86
C SER A 734 22.44 -24.13 18.94
N ALA A 735 22.41 -24.55 17.67
CA ALA A 735 23.24 -23.88 16.67
C ALA A 735 22.83 -22.40 16.64
N PRO A 736 23.77 -21.44 16.55
CA PRO A 736 23.44 -20.02 16.63
C PRO A 736 22.41 -19.63 15.58
N GLU A 737 21.28 -19.11 16.04
CA GLU A 737 20.14 -18.73 15.20
C GLU A 737 20.31 -17.32 14.65
N LEU A 738 21.24 -17.14 13.74
CA LEU A 738 21.60 -15.85 13.17
C LEU A 738 20.41 -15.24 12.39
N SER A 739 20.30 -13.92 12.28
CA SER A 739 19.13 -13.18 11.76
C SER A 739 18.81 -13.40 10.28
N PHE A 740 19.68 -14.13 9.57
CA PHE A 740 19.63 -14.42 8.13
C PHE A 740 18.24 -14.85 7.65
N GLY A 741 17.77 -14.22 6.58
CA GLY A 741 16.52 -14.57 5.89
C GLY A 741 15.26 -13.90 6.40
N THR A 742 15.32 -13.07 7.42
CA THR A 742 14.13 -12.40 8.00
C THR A 742 13.88 -11.02 7.38
N HIS A 743 12.69 -10.45 7.59
CA HIS A 743 12.46 -9.03 7.28
C HIS A 743 13.48 -8.12 7.99
N PHE A 744 13.78 -8.38 9.26
CA PHE A 744 14.84 -7.68 9.99
C PHE A 744 16.20 -7.75 9.27
N PHE A 745 16.58 -8.91 8.74
CA PHE A 745 17.79 -9.04 7.93
C PHE A 745 17.71 -8.24 6.62
N GLN A 746 16.55 -8.26 5.96
CA GLN A 746 16.34 -7.48 4.76
C GLN A 746 16.44 -5.97 5.05
N ASP A 747 15.88 -5.52 6.18
CA ASP A 747 16.00 -4.14 6.66
C ASP A 747 17.47 -3.77 6.88
N LEU A 748 18.27 -4.66 7.52
CA LEU A 748 19.73 -4.46 7.63
C LEU A 748 20.38 -4.35 6.26
N VAL A 749 20.00 -5.24 5.35
CA VAL A 749 20.60 -5.34 4.02
C VAL A 749 20.34 -4.07 3.20
N GLU A 750 19.12 -3.56 3.23
CA GLU A 750 18.67 -2.36 2.51
C GLU A 750 19.29 -1.07 3.06
N GLU A 751 19.72 -1.08 4.32
CA GLU A 751 20.28 0.05 5.02
C GLU A 751 21.82 0.03 5.03
N ASN A 752 22.42 -0.83 4.21
CA ASN A 752 23.87 -1.04 4.11
C ASN A 752 24.55 -1.41 5.44
N ILE A 753 23.79 -1.98 6.37
CA ILE A 753 24.35 -2.66 7.54
C ILE A 753 24.71 -4.06 7.07
N PHE A 754 25.95 -4.49 7.32
CA PHE A 754 26.39 -5.83 6.95
C PHE A 754 26.12 -6.80 8.09
N PRO A 755 25.08 -7.66 8.02
CA PRO A 755 24.91 -8.76 8.95
C PRO A 755 25.94 -9.84 8.67
N ILE A 756 26.81 -10.11 9.65
CA ILE A 756 27.94 -11.02 9.52
C ILE A 756 27.73 -12.16 10.51
N PRO A 757 27.55 -13.41 10.04
CA PRO A 757 27.51 -14.55 10.92
C PRO A 757 28.94 -14.86 11.36
N LEU A 758 29.19 -15.03 12.66
CA LEU A 758 30.49 -15.46 13.16
C LEU A 758 30.33 -16.66 14.10
N LEU A 759 30.93 -17.77 13.71
CA LEU A 759 30.95 -19.02 14.47
C LEU A 759 32.41 -19.36 14.82
N PRO A 760 32.96 -18.84 15.93
CA PRO A 760 34.39 -19.00 16.23
C PRO A 760 34.84 -20.46 16.36
N ASP A 761 33.92 -21.37 16.70
CA ASP A 761 34.20 -22.80 16.89
C ASP A 761 34.19 -23.61 15.57
N GLU A 762 33.79 -23.03 14.44
CA GLU A 762 33.75 -23.72 13.14
C GLU A 762 35.12 -23.67 12.42
N PRO A 763 35.53 -24.75 11.73
CA PRO A 763 36.79 -24.77 10.97
C PRO A 763 36.84 -23.66 9.91
N GLY A 764 37.88 -22.83 9.96
CA GLY A 764 38.09 -21.72 9.02
C GLY A 764 37.47 -20.39 9.45
N SER A 765 36.78 -20.34 10.60
CA SER A 765 36.42 -19.10 11.28
C SER A 765 37.43 -18.77 12.38
N PHE A 766 37.56 -17.49 12.72
CA PHE A 766 38.49 -16.99 13.73
C PHE A 766 37.94 -15.72 14.38
N LEU A 767 38.13 -15.56 15.68
CA LEU A 767 37.83 -14.33 16.42
C LEU A 767 38.98 -14.01 17.37
N ASN A 768 39.52 -12.80 17.30
CA ASN A 768 40.56 -12.33 18.20
C ASN A 768 39.97 -11.92 19.56
N GLU A 769 39.61 -12.92 20.37
CA GLU A 769 39.04 -12.72 21.71
C GLU A 769 40.01 -11.98 22.65
N THR A 770 41.33 -12.20 22.48
CA THR A 770 42.36 -11.54 23.28
C THR A 770 42.33 -10.03 23.11
N PHE A 771 42.32 -9.54 21.85
CA PHE A 771 42.19 -8.12 21.55
C PHE A 771 40.91 -7.52 22.16
N LEU A 772 39.76 -8.20 21.97
CA LEU A 772 38.48 -7.72 22.49
C LEU A 772 38.47 -7.66 24.02
N ARG A 773 39.12 -8.60 24.71
CA ARG A 773 39.22 -8.64 26.17
C ARG A 773 40.16 -7.56 26.72
N GLU A 774 41.34 -7.39 26.12
CA GLU A 774 42.40 -6.49 26.62
C GLU A 774 42.18 -5.01 26.27
N SER A 775 41.39 -4.72 25.22
CA SER A 775 41.08 -3.34 24.84
C SER A 775 40.41 -2.56 25.98
N ARG A 776 40.64 -1.25 26.09
CA ARG A 776 39.98 -0.40 27.09
C ARG A 776 38.48 -0.31 26.81
N ASN A 777 37.64 -0.45 27.85
CA ASN A 777 36.21 -0.14 27.75
C ASN A 777 36.01 1.36 27.97
N ARG A 778 35.33 2.04 27.05
CA ARG A 778 35.00 3.48 27.06
C ARG A 778 33.48 3.70 27.23
N LEU A 779 32.75 2.70 27.73
CA LEU A 779 31.30 2.81 27.92
C LEU A 779 30.95 3.92 28.91
N ASP A 780 31.69 4.02 30.00
CA ASP A 780 31.58 5.07 31.03
C ASP A 780 31.81 6.47 30.47
N ASP A 781 32.78 6.63 29.56
CA ASP A 781 33.08 7.91 28.91
C ASP A 781 31.96 8.35 27.94
N ILE A 782 31.34 7.41 27.23
CA ILE A 782 30.36 7.70 26.17
C ILE A 782 28.94 7.75 26.71
N SER A 783 28.58 6.81 27.58
CA SER A 783 27.29 6.72 28.22
C SER A 783 27.48 6.49 29.73
N PRO A 784 27.72 7.57 30.51
CA PRO A 784 27.87 7.47 31.96
C PRO A 784 26.68 6.80 32.66
N ARG A 785 25.48 6.96 32.08
CA ARG A 785 24.25 6.32 32.55
C ARG A 785 24.29 4.79 32.47
N ASP A 786 25.06 4.25 31.53
CA ASP A 786 25.17 2.82 31.26
C ASP A 786 26.41 2.19 31.88
N ALA A 787 27.18 2.96 32.67
CA ALA A 787 28.43 2.49 33.28
C ALA A 787 28.27 1.21 34.11
N SER A 788 27.09 0.99 34.72
CA SER A 788 26.79 -0.24 35.47
C SER A 788 26.77 -1.50 34.59
N LEU A 789 26.66 -1.36 33.27
CA LEU A 789 26.66 -2.45 32.29
C LEU A 789 28.05 -2.74 31.72
N ALA A 790 29.11 -2.06 32.17
CA ALA A 790 30.46 -2.15 31.60
C ALA A 790 31.10 -3.55 31.67
N SER A 791 30.58 -4.45 32.51
CA SER A 791 30.99 -5.86 32.58
C SER A 791 30.48 -6.70 31.41
N ILE A 792 29.42 -6.26 30.72
CA ILE A 792 28.75 -7.01 29.65
C ILE A 792 28.79 -6.22 28.33
N LEU A 793 28.61 -4.90 28.39
CA LEU A 793 28.63 -4.01 27.24
C LEU A 793 29.95 -3.25 27.20
N LYS A 794 30.67 -3.36 26.09
CA LYS A 794 31.98 -2.78 25.90
C LYS A 794 32.00 -1.87 24.68
N VAL A 795 32.54 -0.67 24.83
CA VAL A 795 32.78 0.25 23.71
C VAL A 795 34.27 0.47 23.57
N ILE A 796 34.83 0.17 22.40
CA ILE A 796 36.26 0.25 22.11
C ILE A 796 36.47 1.35 21.07
N ASP A 797 37.42 2.26 21.34
CA ASP A 797 37.93 3.24 20.37
C ASP A 797 39.21 2.71 19.72
N LEU A 798 39.18 2.48 18.42
CA LEU A 798 40.37 2.01 17.67
C LEU A 798 41.38 3.13 17.42
N GLU A 799 41.03 4.41 17.65
CA GLU A 799 41.96 5.53 17.46
C GLU A 799 43.19 5.46 18.39
N GLU A 800 43.03 4.95 19.62
CA GLU A 800 44.15 4.74 20.56
C GLU A 800 45.16 3.73 20.01
N SER A 801 44.72 2.82 19.13
CA SER A 801 45.57 1.81 18.48
C SER A 801 46.19 2.28 17.15
N LYS A 802 45.93 3.52 16.72
CA LYS A 802 46.30 4.09 15.39
C LYS A 802 45.84 3.26 14.18
N ASN A 803 44.83 2.42 14.37
CA ASN A 803 44.29 1.55 13.34
C ASN A 803 42.85 1.92 13.00
N GLU A 804 42.45 1.68 11.76
CA GLU A 804 41.06 1.59 11.33
C GLU A 804 40.73 0.14 11.01
N LEU A 805 39.50 -0.28 11.29
CA LEU A 805 39.02 -1.61 10.95
C LEU A 805 38.33 -1.57 9.58
N ASN A 806 38.76 -2.46 8.70
CA ASN A 806 38.16 -2.70 7.39
C ASN A 806 37.59 -4.13 7.35
N ILE A 807 36.41 -4.28 6.75
CA ILE A 807 35.73 -5.55 6.56
C ILE A 807 35.56 -5.79 5.07
N VAL A 808 35.92 -6.98 4.61
CA VAL A 808 35.81 -7.41 3.23
C VAL A 808 35.07 -8.74 3.21
N LEU A 809 33.93 -8.80 2.52
CA LEU A 809 33.03 -9.94 2.50
C LEU A 809 32.77 -10.38 1.06
N ASP A 810 33.11 -11.63 0.75
CA ASP A 810 32.95 -12.22 -0.57
C ASP A 810 31.95 -13.39 -0.52
N ALA A 811 30.68 -13.09 -0.83
CA ALA A 811 29.62 -14.09 -0.94
C ALA A 811 29.85 -15.16 -2.04
N TYR A 812 30.75 -14.94 -3.02
CA TYR A 812 31.05 -15.93 -4.05
C TYR A 812 32.04 -16.98 -3.53
N ARG A 813 33.02 -16.55 -2.74
CA ARG A 813 33.98 -17.42 -2.07
C ARG A 813 33.47 -18.02 -0.77
N GLU A 814 32.38 -17.46 -0.21
CA GLU A 814 31.82 -17.81 1.10
C GLU A 814 32.79 -17.46 2.24
N GLU A 815 33.51 -16.34 2.10
CA GLU A 815 34.58 -15.92 3.02
C GLU A 815 34.49 -14.43 3.35
N GLY A 816 34.73 -14.10 4.61
CA GLY A 816 34.80 -12.72 5.09
C GLY A 816 35.96 -12.52 6.06
N VAL A 817 36.59 -11.35 5.99
CA VAL A 817 37.68 -10.97 6.89
C VAL A 817 37.52 -9.53 7.36
N ALA A 818 37.70 -9.32 8.67
CA ALA A 818 37.85 -8.01 9.28
C ALA A 818 39.28 -7.84 9.76
N PHE A 819 39.94 -6.77 9.32
CA PHE A 819 41.36 -6.55 9.57
C PHE A 819 41.68 -5.08 9.84
N PHE A 820 42.73 -4.87 10.63
CA PHE A 820 43.25 -3.56 11.00
C PHE A 820 44.16 -3.02 9.91
N CYS A 821 43.90 -1.79 9.49
CA CYS A 821 44.78 -1.00 8.63
C CYS A 821 45.35 0.17 9.42
N PRO A 822 46.63 0.53 9.22
CA PRO A 822 47.15 1.80 9.70
C PRO A 822 46.35 2.94 9.05
N LYS A 823 46.00 3.98 9.82
CA LYS A 823 45.47 5.21 9.23
C LYS A 823 46.50 5.80 8.25
N GLN A 824 46.06 6.19 7.05
CA GLN A 824 46.85 7.01 6.14
C GLN A 824 46.97 8.44 6.65
#